data_AF-Q16HT6-F1
#
_entry.id   AF-Q16HT6-F1
#
_cell.length_a   1.000
_cell.length_b   1.000
_cell.length_c   1.000
_cell.angle_alpha   90.00
_cell.angle_beta   90.00
_cell.angle_gamma   90.00
#
_symmetry.space_group_name_H-M   'P 1'
#
loop_
_entity.id
_entity.type
_entity.pdbx_description
1 polymer ?
#
loop_
_entity_poly.entity_id
_entity_poly.type
_entity_poly.pdbx_seq_one_letter_code
_entity_poly.pdbx_strand_id
1 'polypeptide(L)'
;TSPTTTAAPPMTPTKTTPPDMSHTPQTAPGPNQTPGPSYSEELHPELVNQGWRKFWSKREGRPYFWNKLTGESLWEPPMLNRGNQQFDPLTDPLGICHTGQNGPAPQQNNNALKRRASEDTQNHHQQGTGAPPPLKKYILPGPWDLEIPTNVVMYDRIPTMYPHPYPEVEAMRGVFALRLYKTYEDLCTKREAINPPCGSFNRWLMERKIIDRGCDPMLPSDCQPEISQQMYREIIRDIPIKIVKPKYTGDSRKQLSKYCDAAKKIVERTSASVESKKVVKWNAEETYEWLRKTVGASYEDFQDRLQHLRRQCEPHIIETVRNSVETLCFKIYSLSKQHVKAIRDRHSQILKESGIQELTQPLQPPLMRKVWCYPIQFAIPSPRMPQIDYNTDRDHMTIKYTHASIHGSDTHTINSSHLQKLEQLYRYNCFDDKKFDFFIGRVYCMLKRYSTFLCNVSPNQQEPELTQAALPAVVFECLHQHFGVTFECFASPLNCYFRQYCSAFGDTDSYFGSRGSFLEFKPVSGSFQVNPPYCEELIDATLQHIDRLLTDSTDPLSFIVFLQEWKDPPLQCLSKIEDSHFKRKQVVVMGMEHEYRHGLQHCIPRSDVNFKSIHGTMVVWLQNNAGFQRWGPTETRVDALLEAFRPGRERERDKVVPASTGTATASSPPEAPANSEPGSTTPKTPQQTPPV
;
A
#
# COMPACT_ATOMS: atom_id res chain seq x y z
N THR A 1 38.52 30.34 -34.71
CA THR A 1 38.07 31.37 -35.66
C THR A 1 36.84 32.06 -35.06
N SER A 2 37.02 33.29 -34.59
CA SER A 2 36.01 34.23 -34.04
C SER A 2 34.96 34.63 -35.11
N PRO A 3 33.92 35.50 -34.87
CA PRO A 3 33.62 36.37 -33.70
C PRO A 3 32.13 36.33 -33.20
N THR A 4 31.79 36.60 -31.93
CA THR A 4 31.66 37.88 -31.14
C THR A 4 30.35 38.65 -31.36
N THR A 5 29.53 38.84 -30.30
CA THR A 5 28.97 40.15 -29.88
C THR A 5 28.32 40.15 -28.46
N THR A 6 28.76 41.13 -27.68
CA THR A 6 28.31 41.72 -26.39
C THR A 6 26.96 42.50 -26.54
N ALA A 7 26.15 42.94 -25.57
CA ALA A 7 26.37 43.53 -24.23
C ALA A 7 25.05 43.69 -23.40
N ALA A 8 25.15 43.60 -22.07
CA ALA A 8 24.60 44.36 -20.90
C ALA A 8 23.15 45.00 -20.81
N PRO A 9 22.60 45.19 -19.57
CA PRO A 9 21.17 45.41 -19.21
C PRO A 9 20.84 46.91 -18.94
N PRO A 10 19.61 47.37 -18.54
CA PRO A 10 19.17 47.41 -17.11
C PRO A 10 17.64 47.63 -16.77
N MET A 11 17.33 47.66 -15.46
CA MET A 11 16.28 48.41 -14.70
C MET A 11 14.85 47.86 -14.43
N THR A 12 14.57 47.69 -13.14
CA THR A 12 13.26 47.79 -12.43
C THR A 12 12.77 49.24 -12.30
N PRO A 13 11.44 49.44 -12.12
CA PRO A 13 10.96 50.22 -10.97
C PRO A 13 9.67 49.69 -10.28
N THR A 14 9.39 50.33 -9.15
CA THR A 14 8.52 50.04 -7.98
C THR A 14 7.04 50.51 -8.04
N LYS A 15 6.16 49.82 -7.27
CA LYS A 15 4.96 50.27 -6.46
C LYS A 15 3.82 51.13 -7.10
N THR A 16 2.55 50.68 -7.03
CA THR A 16 1.39 51.20 -6.21
C THR A 16 -0.04 50.88 -6.77
N THR A 17 -0.92 50.34 -5.89
CA THR A 17 -2.42 50.46 -5.75
C THR A 17 -3.44 50.09 -6.87
N PRO A 18 -4.69 49.64 -6.51
CA PRO A 18 -5.67 49.01 -7.41
C PRO A 18 -6.81 49.95 -7.87
N PRO A 19 -7.51 49.67 -9.00
CA PRO A 19 -8.74 50.39 -9.35
C PRO A 19 -10.02 49.52 -9.31
N ASP A 20 -10.97 50.07 -8.54
CA ASP A 20 -12.41 50.31 -8.76
C ASP A 20 -13.27 49.46 -9.71
N MET A 21 -14.47 49.12 -9.20
CA MET A 21 -15.56 48.44 -9.89
C MET A 21 -16.64 49.46 -10.31
N SER A 22 -16.95 49.55 -11.60
CA SER A 22 -18.34 49.65 -12.12
C SER A 22 -18.33 49.86 -13.63
N HIS A 23 -19.18 49.11 -14.34
CA HIS A 23 -19.97 49.55 -15.51
C HIS A 23 -20.68 48.32 -16.11
N THR A 24 -22.00 48.29 -16.01
CA THR A 24 -22.91 47.46 -16.82
C THR A 24 -23.33 48.23 -18.07
N PRO A 25 -23.40 47.57 -19.24
CA PRO A 25 -24.33 47.97 -20.29
C PRO A 25 -25.43 46.93 -20.53
N GLN A 26 -26.66 47.43 -20.63
CA GLN A 26 -27.86 46.74 -21.10
C GLN A 26 -27.77 46.46 -22.62
N THR A 27 -28.25 45.31 -23.07
CA THR A 27 -28.70 45.09 -24.46
C THR A 27 -29.98 44.25 -24.50
N ALA A 28 -30.90 44.64 -25.38
CA ALA A 28 -32.24 44.09 -25.60
C ALA A 28 -32.24 42.78 -26.43
N PRO A 29 -33.33 41.97 -26.41
CA PRO A 29 -33.32 40.61 -26.94
C PRO A 29 -33.90 40.47 -28.36
N GLY A 30 -33.36 39.50 -29.12
CA GLY A 30 -33.93 38.98 -30.38
C GLY A 30 -34.64 37.63 -30.19
N PRO A 31 -35.54 37.21 -31.11
CA PRO A 31 -36.59 36.24 -30.81
C PRO A 31 -36.25 34.81 -31.27
N ASN A 32 -36.37 33.85 -30.34
CA ASN A 32 -36.82 32.46 -30.50
C ASN A 32 -36.10 31.55 -29.50
N GLN A 33 -36.78 31.23 -28.39
CA GLN A 33 -36.75 29.91 -27.75
C GLN A 33 -37.81 29.82 -26.62
N THR A 34 -38.44 28.66 -26.56
CA THR A 34 -39.54 28.18 -25.69
C THR A 34 -39.29 28.38 -24.17
N PRO A 35 -40.35 28.49 -23.35
CA PRO A 35 -40.26 28.99 -21.99
C PRO A 35 -39.69 27.95 -21.01
N GLY A 36 -38.46 28.17 -20.53
CA GLY A 36 -37.99 27.63 -19.26
C GLY A 36 -38.58 28.43 -18.08
N PRO A 37 -38.59 27.88 -16.85
CA PRO A 37 -39.23 28.54 -15.70
C PRO A 37 -38.62 29.93 -15.47
N SER A 38 -39.47 30.95 -15.62
CA SER A 38 -39.16 32.35 -15.33
C SER A 38 -38.80 32.51 -13.85
N TYR A 39 -37.53 32.72 -13.53
CA TYR A 39 -37.06 33.09 -12.19
C TYR A 39 -36.85 34.61 -12.08
N SER A 40 -37.89 35.36 -12.44
CA SER A 40 -38.01 36.79 -12.20
C SER A 40 -38.80 37.07 -10.92
N GLU A 41 -38.46 36.42 -9.80
CA GLU A 41 -38.98 36.83 -8.50
C GLU A 41 -38.12 37.96 -7.94
N GLU A 42 -38.71 39.16 -7.88
CA GLU A 42 -38.24 40.26 -7.03
C GLU A 42 -38.28 39.81 -5.56
N LEU A 43 -37.28 40.20 -4.78
CA LEU A 43 -37.22 39.90 -3.36
C LEU A 43 -38.41 40.50 -2.62
N HIS A 44 -38.95 39.77 -1.64
CA HIS A 44 -40.04 40.25 -0.79
C HIS A 44 -39.67 41.61 -0.16
N PRO A 45 -40.58 42.62 -0.14
CA PRO A 45 -40.27 43.98 0.32
C PRO A 45 -39.64 44.04 1.71
N GLU A 46 -40.04 43.13 2.60
CA GLU A 46 -39.49 43.01 3.94
C GLU A 46 -38.01 42.61 3.96
N LEU A 47 -37.56 41.74 3.05
CA LEU A 47 -36.13 41.39 2.92
C LEU A 47 -35.33 42.56 2.35
N VAL A 48 -35.92 43.33 1.44
CA VAL A 48 -35.33 44.56 0.89
C VAL A 48 -35.14 45.61 1.99
N ASN A 49 -36.11 45.73 2.90
CA ASN A 49 -36.03 46.59 4.09
C ASN A 49 -34.97 46.10 5.09
N GLN A 50 -34.80 44.79 5.24
CA GLN A 50 -33.74 44.16 6.04
C GLN A 50 -32.35 44.20 5.39
N GLY A 51 -32.20 44.86 4.24
CA GLY A 51 -30.92 45.11 3.59
C GLY A 51 -30.52 44.13 2.48
N TRP A 52 -31.34 43.11 2.21
CA TRP A 52 -31.04 42.09 1.19
C TRP A 52 -31.26 42.60 -0.25
N ARG A 53 -30.38 42.20 -1.16
CA ARG A 53 -30.43 42.48 -2.59
C ARG A 53 -30.01 41.23 -3.37
N LYS A 54 -30.57 41.00 -4.55
CA LYS A 54 -30.24 39.88 -5.45
C LYS A 54 -29.26 40.36 -6.53
N PHE A 55 -28.22 39.58 -6.77
CA PHE A 55 -27.18 39.84 -7.77
C PHE A 55 -26.90 38.60 -8.61
N TRP A 56 -26.21 38.75 -9.74
CA TRP A 56 -25.81 37.64 -10.61
C TRP A 56 -24.30 37.41 -10.53
N SER A 57 -23.87 36.17 -10.22
CA SER A 57 -22.46 35.81 -10.27
C SER A 57 -22.07 35.42 -11.70
N LYS A 58 -21.20 36.22 -12.35
CA LYS A 58 -20.65 35.87 -13.67
C LYS A 58 -19.73 34.64 -13.62
N ARG A 59 -19.05 34.39 -12.49
CA ARG A 59 -18.14 33.24 -12.31
C ARG A 59 -18.90 31.93 -12.21
N GLU A 60 -19.96 31.91 -11.41
CA GLU A 60 -20.69 30.69 -11.06
C GLU A 60 -21.98 30.50 -11.89
N GLY A 61 -22.30 31.46 -12.78
CA GLY A 61 -23.45 31.39 -13.68
C GLY A 61 -24.81 31.32 -12.97
N ARG A 62 -24.92 31.80 -11.72
CA ARG A 62 -26.15 31.74 -10.91
C ARG A 62 -26.35 32.99 -10.04
N PRO A 63 -27.59 33.31 -9.60
CA PRO A 63 -27.83 34.44 -8.73
C PRO A 63 -27.37 34.17 -7.29
N TYR A 64 -27.03 35.23 -6.56
CA TYR A 64 -26.75 35.23 -5.12
C TYR A 64 -27.45 36.41 -4.45
N PHE A 65 -27.59 36.35 -3.13
CA PHE A 65 -28.21 37.38 -2.31
C PHE A 65 -27.15 38.00 -1.42
N TRP A 66 -27.12 39.33 -1.31
CA TRP A 66 -26.19 40.05 -0.45
C TRP A 66 -26.93 41.04 0.42
N ASN A 67 -26.60 41.06 1.70
CA ASN A 67 -27.15 42.01 2.66
C ASN A 67 -26.21 43.19 2.81
N LYS A 68 -26.68 44.39 2.43
CA LYS A 68 -25.87 45.61 2.52
C LYS A 68 -25.59 46.08 3.95
N LEU A 69 -26.40 45.66 4.92
CA LEU A 69 -26.29 46.07 6.31
C LEU A 69 -25.34 45.15 7.10
N THR A 70 -25.35 43.85 6.81
CA THR A 70 -24.52 42.85 7.52
C THR A 70 -23.28 42.43 6.73
N GLY A 71 -23.22 42.71 5.43
CA GLY A 71 -22.15 42.27 4.54
C GLY A 71 -22.24 40.79 4.14
N GLU A 72 -23.25 40.07 4.60
CA GLU A 72 -23.45 38.63 4.34
C GLU A 72 -23.84 38.38 2.89
N SER A 73 -23.37 37.26 2.31
CA SER A 73 -23.93 36.74 1.07
C SER A 73 -24.42 35.30 1.20
N LEU A 74 -25.41 34.92 0.38
CA LEU A 74 -26.02 33.59 0.35
C LEU A 74 -26.34 33.18 -1.09
N TRP A 75 -26.21 31.89 -1.41
CA TRP A 75 -26.66 31.36 -2.71
C TRP A 75 -28.18 31.20 -2.79
N GLU A 76 -28.84 30.98 -1.65
CA GLU A 76 -30.28 30.77 -1.55
C GLU A 76 -31.00 32.02 -1.01
N PRO A 77 -32.28 32.25 -1.36
CA PRO A 77 -33.04 33.37 -0.84
C PRO A 77 -33.11 33.34 0.69
N PRO A 78 -32.80 34.45 1.38
CA PRO A 78 -32.89 34.53 2.83
C PRO A 78 -34.34 34.37 3.30
N MET A 79 -34.55 33.60 4.37
CA MET A 79 -35.89 33.35 4.92
C MET A 79 -36.35 34.50 5.83
N LEU A 80 -37.62 34.88 5.73
CA LEU A 80 -38.25 35.80 6.69
C LEU A 80 -38.19 35.18 8.10
N ASN A 81 -37.71 35.94 9.09
CA ASN A 81 -37.59 35.57 10.51
C ASN A 81 -36.41 34.64 10.91
N ARG A 82 -35.27 34.69 10.23
CA ARG A 82 -33.99 34.29 10.86
C ARG A 82 -33.68 35.24 12.03
N GLY A 83 -34.14 34.93 13.24
CA GLY A 83 -33.60 35.56 14.47
C GLY A 83 -32.09 35.32 14.58
N ASN A 84 -31.38 36.09 15.44
CA ASN A 84 -29.91 36.15 15.65
C ASN A 84 -29.14 34.80 15.70
N GLN A 85 -29.13 34.04 14.60
CA GLN A 85 -28.25 32.92 14.37
C GLN A 85 -26.94 33.47 13.82
N GLN A 86 -25.85 33.12 14.48
CA GLN A 86 -24.50 33.55 14.14
C GLN A 86 -24.15 33.06 12.73
N PHE A 87 -23.86 34.00 11.82
CA PHE A 87 -23.45 33.71 10.45
C PHE A 87 -22.20 32.84 10.41
N ASP A 88 -22.25 31.73 9.68
CA ASP A 88 -21.12 30.84 9.46
C ASP A 88 -20.35 31.30 8.20
N PRO A 89 -19.10 31.80 8.33
CA PRO A 89 -18.28 32.22 7.19
C PRO A 89 -18.03 31.12 6.16
N LEU A 90 -18.24 29.85 6.51
CA LEU A 90 -18.15 28.72 5.57
C LEU A 90 -19.32 28.70 4.56
N THR A 91 -20.41 29.41 4.86
CA THR A 91 -21.58 29.53 3.98
C THR A 91 -21.54 30.78 3.10
N ASP A 92 -20.50 31.63 3.25
CA ASP A 92 -20.31 32.83 2.42
C ASP A 92 -19.92 32.43 0.99
N PRO A 93 -20.83 32.60 0.01
CA PRO A 93 -20.61 32.21 -1.37
C PRO A 93 -19.51 32.99 -2.08
N LEU A 94 -19.13 34.16 -1.56
CA LEU A 94 -18.21 35.09 -2.22
C LEU A 94 -16.99 35.47 -1.38
N GLY A 95 -16.95 35.10 -0.09
CA GLY A 95 -15.82 35.37 0.81
C GLY A 95 -15.57 36.86 1.05
N ILE A 96 -16.61 37.70 0.96
CA ILE A 96 -16.50 39.17 0.99
C ILE A 96 -16.49 39.71 2.44
N CYS A 97 -16.83 38.90 3.45
CA CYS A 97 -16.98 39.35 4.84
C CYS A 97 -15.71 39.84 5.56
N HIS A 98 -14.56 40.00 4.89
CA HIS A 98 -13.31 40.48 5.49
C HIS A 98 -12.76 41.75 4.84
N THR A 99 -13.52 42.85 4.87
CA THR A 99 -12.93 44.19 4.71
C THR A 99 -13.58 45.21 5.64
N GLY A 100 -12.93 45.47 6.78
CA GLY A 100 -13.04 46.75 7.48
C GLY A 100 -13.47 46.69 8.94
N GLN A 101 -12.51 46.69 9.88
CA GLN A 101 -12.45 47.66 10.98
C GLN A 101 -11.12 47.56 11.75
N ASN A 102 -10.44 48.71 11.87
CA ASN A 102 -9.18 48.90 12.60
C ASN A 102 -9.41 48.92 14.13
N GLY A 103 -8.58 48.18 14.87
CA GLY A 103 -8.45 48.26 16.34
C GLY A 103 -7.22 47.48 16.83
N PRO A 104 -6.50 47.94 17.89
CA PRO A 104 -5.10 47.61 18.12
C PRO A 104 -4.86 46.20 18.69
N ALA A 105 -3.73 45.61 18.29
CA ALA A 105 -3.31 44.26 18.64
C ALA A 105 -2.98 44.08 20.14
N PRO A 106 -3.25 42.88 20.69
CA PRO A 106 -2.45 42.32 21.76
C PRO A 106 -1.70 41.05 21.30
N GLN A 107 -0.44 40.95 21.72
CA GLN A 107 0.44 39.80 21.57
C GLN A 107 -0.28 38.48 21.89
N GLN A 108 -0.21 37.50 20.98
CA GLN A 108 -0.58 36.11 21.29
C GLN A 108 0.49 35.11 20.88
N ASN A 109 1.12 34.59 21.93
CA ASN A 109 1.77 33.31 22.15
C ASN A 109 1.58 32.23 21.06
N ASN A 110 2.70 31.69 20.57
CA ASN A 110 2.80 30.51 19.71
C ASN A 110 2.33 29.23 20.43
N ASN A 111 1.04 28.89 20.35
CA ASN A 111 0.51 27.62 20.88
C ASN A 111 -0.54 26.97 19.97
N ALA A 112 -0.33 27.02 18.65
CA ALA A 112 -1.19 26.35 17.67
C ALA A 112 -0.74 24.89 17.41
N LEU A 113 -0.84 24.00 18.41
CA LEU A 113 -0.66 22.55 18.21
C LEU A 113 -1.59 21.66 19.06
N LYS A 114 -2.63 22.20 19.70
CA LYS A 114 -3.58 21.39 20.48
C LYS A 114 -5.03 21.62 20.09
N ARG A 115 -5.49 20.83 19.12
CA ARG A 115 -6.78 20.12 19.14
C ARG A 115 -6.75 19.06 18.03
N ARG A 116 -6.69 17.77 18.42
CA ARG A 116 -6.62 16.61 17.51
C ARG A 116 -8.04 16.08 17.25
N ALA A 117 -8.38 15.83 15.99
CA ALA A 117 -9.69 15.34 15.52
C ALA A 117 -9.99 13.86 15.87
N SER A 118 -9.32 13.29 16.86
CA SER A 118 -9.59 11.93 17.35
C SER A 118 -10.70 11.88 18.43
N GLU A 119 -11.25 13.03 18.83
CA GLU A 119 -12.35 13.14 19.81
C GLU A 119 -13.71 13.50 19.16
N ASP A 120 -13.73 14.09 17.96
CA ASP A 120 -14.99 14.58 17.33
C ASP A 120 -15.89 13.46 16.76
N THR A 121 -15.43 12.21 16.72
CA THR A 121 -16.26 11.09 16.20
C THR A 121 -17.09 10.38 17.26
N GLN A 122 -17.03 10.78 18.54
CA GLN A 122 -17.72 10.09 19.64
C GLN A 122 -18.81 10.88 20.39
N ASN A 123 -19.08 12.15 20.04
CA ASN A 123 -20.06 12.96 20.77
C ASN A 123 -21.49 12.97 20.18
N HIS A 124 -21.93 11.87 19.55
CA HIS A 124 -23.33 11.69 19.14
C HIS A 124 -24.05 10.60 19.95
N HIS A 125 -23.99 10.70 21.27
CA HIS A 125 -24.95 10.05 22.18
C HIS A 125 -25.32 11.01 23.33
N GLN A 126 -26.13 12.01 23.01
CA GLN A 126 -27.01 12.63 24.00
C GLN A 126 -28.33 13.03 23.31
N GLN A 127 -29.43 12.49 23.82
CA GLN A 127 -30.79 12.76 23.38
C GLN A 127 -31.11 14.25 23.59
N GLY A 128 -31.54 14.93 22.52
CA GLY A 128 -32.04 16.29 22.56
C GLY A 128 -32.67 16.63 21.20
N THR A 129 -33.96 16.93 21.22
CA THR A 129 -34.88 17.04 20.09
C THR A 129 -34.46 18.05 19.01
N GLY A 130 -34.43 17.62 17.74
CA GLY A 130 -34.43 18.52 16.57
C GLY A 130 -33.22 18.46 15.62
N ALA A 131 -32.56 17.31 15.44
CA ALA A 131 -31.48 17.19 14.46
C ALA A 131 -32.03 17.03 13.02
N PRO A 132 -31.42 17.69 12.01
CA PRO A 132 -31.71 17.39 10.60
C PRO A 132 -31.43 15.91 10.30
N PRO A 133 -32.12 15.29 9.33
CA PRO A 133 -31.95 13.87 9.04
C PRO A 133 -30.46 13.57 8.76
N PRO A 134 -29.89 12.48 9.31
CA PRO A 134 -28.49 12.18 9.11
C PRO A 134 -28.22 12.07 7.60
N LEU A 135 -27.35 12.93 7.09
CA LEU A 135 -26.81 12.81 5.74
C LEU A 135 -26.33 11.37 5.57
N LYS A 136 -26.89 10.63 4.60
CA LYS A 136 -26.49 9.25 4.34
C LYS A 136 -24.98 9.20 4.18
N LYS A 137 -24.30 8.55 5.11
CA LYS A 137 -22.85 8.37 5.08
C LYS A 137 -22.50 7.61 3.80
N TYR A 138 -21.75 8.24 2.90
CA TYR A 138 -21.29 7.60 1.67
C TYR A 138 -20.27 6.52 2.03
N ILE A 139 -20.58 5.26 1.73
CA ILE A 139 -19.69 4.11 1.91
C ILE A 139 -19.17 3.74 0.52
N LEU A 140 -17.85 3.75 0.35
CA LEU A 140 -17.23 3.38 -0.92
C LEU A 140 -17.29 1.86 -1.09
N PRO A 141 -17.98 1.34 -2.13
CA PRO A 141 -18.01 -0.09 -2.39
C PRO A 141 -16.63 -0.59 -2.85
N GLY A 142 -16.29 -1.82 -2.48
CA GLY A 142 -15.09 -2.48 -2.94
C GLY A 142 -14.71 -3.71 -2.11
N PRO A 143 -13.56 -4.33 -2.42
CA PRO A 143 -12.94 -5.40 -1.62
C PRO A 143 -12.17 -4.82 -0.42
N TRP A 144 -12.73 -3.79 0.22
CA TRP A 144 -12.19 -3.09 1.38
C TRP A 144 -13.34 -2.59 2.26
N ASP A 145 -13.05 -2.32 3.52
CA ASP A 145 -13.94 -1.61 4.42
C ASP A 145 -13.15 -0.52 5.16
N LEU A 146 -13.26 0.69 4.62
CA LEU A 146 -12.57 1.86 5.16
C LEU A 146 -13.34 2.51 6.32
N GLU A 147 -14.51 1.99 6.69
CA GLU A 147 -15.36 2.54 7.73
C GLU A 147 -15.03 1.98 9.11
N ILE A 148 -14.46 0.78 9.16
CA ILE A 148 -14.02 0.12 10.38
C ILE A 148 -12.97 0.98 11.11
N PRO A 149 -13.29 1.50 12.31
CA PRO A 149 -12.33 2.27 13.10
C PRO A 149 -11.26 1.35 13.70
N THR A 150 -10.11 1.95 14.01
CA THR A 150 -9.03 1.21 14.67
C THR A 150 -9.38 0.89 16.12
N ASN A 151 -9.05 -0.31 16.57
CA ASN A 151 -8.96 -0.65 18.00
C ASN A 151 -7.50 -0.66 18.50
N VAL A 152 -6.57 -0.21 17.67
CA VAL A 152 -5.14 -0.25 17.97
C VAL A 152 -4.73 0.96 18.77
N VAL A 153 -4.14 0.69 19.93
CA VAL A 153 -3.57 1.71 20.82
C VAL A 153 -2.05 1.63 20.74
N MET A 154 -1.40 2.78 20.71
CA MET A 154 0.06 2.94 20.73
C MET A 154 0.45 4.07 21.69
N TYR A 155 1.73 4.17 22.01
CA TYR A 155 2.27 5.41 22.60
C TYR A 155 2.44 6.48 21.52
N ASP A 156 2.14 7.73 21.86
CA ASP A 156 2.39 8.89 21.00
C ASP A 156 3.86 8.88 20.54
N ARG A 157 4.11 9.15 19.26
CA ARG A 157 5.45 9.10 18.65
C ARG A 157 5.85 10.44 18.06
N ILE A 158 7.16 10.69 18.00
CA ILE A 158 7.70 11.84 17.28
C ILE A 158 7.37 11.74 15.78
N PRO A 159 7.08 12.86 15.11
CA PRO A 159 7.04 12.92 13.65
C PRO A 159 8.35 12.44 13.03
N THR A 160 8.27 11.87 11.83
CA THR A 160 9.45 11.49 11.06
C THR A 160 10.20 12.71 10.56
N MET A 161 11.52 12.56 10.51
CA MET A 161 12.45 13.51 9.90
C MET A 161 12.68 13.22 8.42
N TYR A 162 12.05 12.17 7.88
CA TYR A 162 12.07 11.96 6.43
C TYR A 162 11.46 13.17 5.72
N PRO A 163 12.06 13.61 4.62
CA PRO A 163 11.43 14.60 3.78
C PRO A 163 10.21 14.00 3.08
N HIS A 164 9.24 14.84 2.78
CA HIS A 164 8.05 14.45 2.04
C HIS A 164 8.39 13.91 0.65
N PRO A 165 7.63 12.95 0.11
CA PRO A 165 7.91 12.38 -1.20
C PRO A 165 7.76 13.43 -2.30
N TYR A 166 8.68 13.41 -3.27
CA TYR A 166 8.71 14.39 -4.37
C TYR A 166 8.92 13.70 -5.72
N PRO A 167 8.14 14.02 -6.78
CA PRO A 167 8.15 13.29 -8.05
C PRO A 167 9.53 13.14 -8.70
N GLU A 168 10.36 14.19 -8.70
CA GLU A 168 11.72 14.13 -9.23
C GLU A 168 12.61 13.14 -8.45
N VAL A 169 12.48 13.14 -7.12
CA VAL A 169 13.25 12.27 -6.22
C VAL A 169 12.84 10.81 -6.42
N GLU A 170 11.53 10.53 -6.54
CA GLU A 170 11.03 9.18 -6.83
C GLU A 170 11.50 8.66 -8.18
N ALA A 171 11.50 9.51 -9.20
CA ALA A 171 11.96 9.10 -10.52
C ALA A 171 13.48 8.85 -10.54
N MET A 172 14.28 9.70 -9.87
CA MET A 172 15.72 9.48 -9.68
C MET A 172 16.00 8.18 -8.92
N ARG A 173 15.24 7.90 -7.86
CA ARG A 173 15.31 6.63 -7.11
C ARG A 173 14.99 5.44 -8.01
N GLY A 174 13.97 5.56 -8.86
CA GLY A 174 13.62 4.58 -9.88
C GLY A 174 14.77 4.23 -10.82
N VAL A 175 15.43 5.26 -11.36
CA VAL A 175 16.60 5.09 -12.27
C VAL A 175 17.76 4.40 -11.55
N PHE A 176 18.06 4.79 -10.31
CA PHE A 176 19.15 4.16 -9.56
C PHE A 176 18.86 2.73 -9.14
N ALA A 177 17.63 2.42 -8.73
CA ALA A 177 17.24 1.04 -8.42
C ALA A 177 17.37 0.14 -9.67
N LEU A 178 16.92 0.61 -10.84
CA LEU A 178 17.08 -0.14 -12.09
C LEU A 178 18.55 -0.34 -12.47
N ARG A 179 19.38 0.71 -12.32
CA ARG A 179 20.84 0.61 -12.55
C ARG A 179 21.50 -0.39 -11.61
N LEU A 180 21.06 -0.42 -10.35
CA LEU A 180 21.55 -1.34 -9.35
C LEU A 180 21.18 -2.79 -9.70
N TYR A 181 19.93 -3.03 -10.08
CA TYR A 181 19.47 -4.33 -10.57
C TYR A 181 20.24 -4.78 -11.81
N LYS A 182 20.44 -3.91 -12.80
CA LYS A 182 21.23 -4.20 -14.01
C LYS A 182 22.68 -4.54 -13.69
N THR A 183 23.27 -3.88 -12.71
CA THR A 183 24.61 -4.21 -12.23
C THR A 183 24.64 -5.59 -11.56
N TYR A 184 23.61 -5.92 -10.77
CA TYR A 184 23.47 -7.23 -10.14
C TYR A 184 23.35 -8.36 -11.19
N GLU A 185 22.53 -8.15 -12.21
CA GLU A 185 22.38 -9.04 -13.37
C GLU A 185 23.71 -9.27 -14.10
N ASP A 186 24.43 -8.20 -14.40
CA ASP A 186 25.73 -8.24 -15.04
C ASP A 186 26.77 -8.99 -14.20
N LEU A 187 26.81 -8.76 -12.89
CA LEU A 187 27.77 -9.42 -12.01
C LEU A 187 27.50 -10.93 -11.90
N CYS A 188 26.25 -11.35 -11.72
CA CYS A 188 25.87 -12.77 -11.71
C CYS A 188 26.27 -13.46 -13.02
N THR A 189 25.96 -12.81 -14.15
CA THR A 189 26.20 -13.40 -15.48
C THR A 189 27.69 -13.45 -15.82
N LYS A 190 28.43 -12.36 -15.61
CA LYS A 190 29.82 -12.23 -16.06
C LYS A 190 30.82 -12.90 -15.11
N ARG A 191 30.56 -12.85 -13.80
CA ARG A 191 31.47 -13.44 -12.78
C ARG A 191 31.14 -14.90 -12.51
N GLU A 192 29.88 -15.20 -12.23
CA GLU A 192 29.46 -16.52 -11.75
C GLU A 192 28.82 -17.39 -12.84
N ALA A 193 28.59 -16.84 -14.05
CA ALA A 193 27.96 -17.55 -15.17
C ALA A 193 26.56 -18.11 -14.85
N ILE A 194 25.82 -17.41 -13.99
CA ILE A 194 24.42 -17.71 -13.65
C ILE A 194 23.54 -16.48 -13.93
N ASN A 195 22.25 -16.72 -14.14
CA ASN A 195 21.28 -15.64 -14.04
C ASN A 195 21.06 -15.29 -12.55
N PRO A 196 20.69 -14.04 -12.22
CA PRO A 196 20.21 -13.72 -10.88
C PRO A 196 19.12 -14.71 -10.43
N PRO A 197 19.23 -15.27 -9.20
CA PRO A 197 18.15 -16.06 -8.64
C PRO A 197 16.83 -15.27 -8.63
N CYS A 198 15.73 -15.92 -9.00
CA CYS A 198 14.44 -15.24 -9.20
C CYS A 198 13.97 -14.55 -7.91
N GLY A 199 13.73 -13.23 -7.97
CA GLY A 199 13.27 -12.42 -6.84
C GLY A 199 14.32 -12.12 -5.76
N SER A 200 15.57 -12.56 -5.91
CA SER A 200 16.61 -12.37 -4.89
C SER A 200 16.96 -10.90 -4.63
N PHE A 201 16.86 -10.04 -5.64
CA PHE A 201 17.10 -8.61 -5.47
C PHE A 201 16.06 -7.94 -4.57
N ASN A 202 14.78 -8.32 -4.71
CA ASN A 202 13.70 -7.80 -3.86
C ASN A 202 13.82 -8.34 -2.44
N ARG A 203 14.15 -9.62 -2.28
CA ARG A 203 14.45 -10.19 -0.96
C ARG A 203 15.67 -9.54 -0.30
N TRP A 204 16.69 -9.19 -1.08
CA TRP A 204 17.82 -8.40 -0.59
C TRP A 204 17.40 -7.02 -0.09
N LEU A 205 16.55 -6.29 -0.84
CA LEU A 205 16.02 -5.01 -0.35
C LEU A 205 15.28 -5.17 0.98
N MET A 206 14.38 -6.16 1.07
CA MET A 206 13.62 -6.45 2.29
C MET A 206 14.53 -6.82 3.46
N GLU A 207 15.44 -7.77 3.26
CA GLU A 207 16.36 -8.27 4.29
C GLU A 207 17.27 -7.15 4.81
N ARG A 208 17.87 -6.38 3.91
CA ARG A 208 18.71 -5.24 4.31
C ARG A 208 17.92 -4.20 5.11
N LYS A 209 16.67 -3.91 4.73
CA LYS A 209 15.82 -2.93 5.43
C LYS A 209 15.43 -3.32 6.86
N ILE A 210 15.60 -4.58 7.26
CA ILE A 210 15.40 -5.01 8.65
C ILE A 210 16.46 -4.38 9.56
N ILE A 211 17.69 -4.25 9.07
CA ILE A 211 18.86 -3.82 9.86
C ILE A 211 19.41 -2.45 9.44
N ASP A 212 18.94 -1.90 8.32
CA ASP A 212 19.37 -0.63 7.78
C ASP A 212 19.05 0.52 8.74
N ARG A 213 20.07 1.29 9.10
CA ARG A 213 19.94 2.55 9.86
C ARG A 213 20.02 3.78 8.95
N GLY A 214 19.99 3.54 7.65
CA GLY A 214 20.07 4.55 6.60
C GLY A 214 18.83 5.45 6.53
N CYS A 215 18.93 6.46 5.67
CA CYS A 215 17.92 7.51 5.56
C CYS A 215 17.09 7.48 4.27
N ASP A 216 17.31 6.52 3.38
CA ASP A 216 16.42 6.34 2.23
C ASP A 216 15.31 5.35 2.59
N PRO A 217 14.05 5.57 2.21
CA PRO A 217 12.94 4.69 2.54
C PRO A 217 12.99 3.33 1.80
N MET A 218 13.77 3.17 0.73
CA MET A 218 13.76 1.96 -0.10
C MET A 218 15.13 1.32 -0.27
N LEU A 219 16.17 2.09 -0.59
CA LEU A 219 17.51 1.58 -0.83
C LEU A 219 18.32 1.50 0.48
N PRO A 220 19.02 0.38 0.75
CA PRO A 220 19.86 0.25 1.95
C PRO A 220 21.16 1.04 1.84
N SER A 221 21.66 1.57 2.96
CA SER A 221 22.88 2.42 2.95
C SER A 221 23.73 2.40 4.23
N ASP A 222 23.17 1.92 5.35
CA ASP A 222 23.86 1.78 6.63
C ASP A 222 23.46 0.48 7.34
N CYS A 223 23.92 -0.65 6.78
CA CYS A 223 23.70 -2.00 7.26
C CYS A 223 24.99 -2.57 7.87
N GLN A 224 24.88 -3.27 9.00
CA GLN A 224 25.95 -4.10 9.55
C GLN A 224 25.42 -5.51 9.88
N PRO A 225 25.99 -6.58 9.29
CA PRO A 225 27.10 -6.60 8.34
C PRO A 225 26.72 -6.08 6.94
N GLU A 226 27.69 -5.56 6.18
CA GLU A 226 27.46 -4.99 4.84
C GLU A 226 27.09 -6.05 3.80
N ILE A 227 27.66 -7.26 3.92
CA ILE A 227 27.35 -8.40 3.03
C ILE A 227 26.04 -9.04 3.47
N SER A 228 25.10 -9.16 2.53
CA SER A 228 23.83 -9.87 2.73
C SER A 228 24.03 -11.37 2.67
N GLN A 229 23.77 -12.04 3.79
CA GLN A 229 23.80 -13.49 3.87
C GLN A 229 22.69 -14.11 3.02
N GLN A 230 21.52 -13.48 2.94
CA GLN A 230 20.42 -13.94 2.09
C GLN A 230 20.82 -13.92 0.61
N MET A 231 21.29 -12.76 0.10
CA MET A 231 21.74 -12.65 -1.29
C MET A 231 22.89 -13.63 -1.58
N TYR A 232 23.85 -13.75 -0.67
CA TYR A 232 24.97 -14.68 -0.79
C TYR A 232 24.50 -16.13 -0.93
N ARG A 233 23.64 -16.61 -0.01
CA ARG A 233 23.12 -17.99 -0.02
C ARG A 233 22.35 -18.29 -1.31
N GLU A 234 21.54 -17.36 -1.78
CA GLU A 234 20.76 -17.56 -3.01
C GLU A 234 21.62 -17.63 -4.26
N ILE A 235 22.68 -16.82 -4.36
CA ILE A 235 23.64 -16.90 -5.46
C ILE A 235 24.39 -18.23 -5.40
N ILE A 236 24.91 -18.61 -4.23
CA ILE A 236 25.65 -19.87 -4.03
C ILE A 236 24.79 -21.08 -4.40
N ARG A 237 23.50 -21.09 -4.06
CA ARG A 237 22.56 -22.18 -4.38
C ARG A 237 22.46 -22.45 -5.89
N ASP A 238 22.62 -21.42 -6.71
CA ASP A 238 22.49 -21.52 -8.17
C ASP A 238 23.85 -21.74 -8.86
N ILE A 239 24.96 -21.82 -8.10
CA ILE A 239 26.31 -22.17 -8.58
C ILE A 239 26.56 -23.68 -8.35
N PRO A 240 27.14 -24.42 -9.31
CA PRO A 240 27.67 -23.98 -10.60
C PRO A 240 26.59 -23.80 -11.69
N ILE A 241 25.42 -24.40 -11.50
CA ILE A 241 24.22 -24.21 -12.31
C ILE A 241 22.99 -24.31 -11.41
N LYS A 242 21.92 -23.59 -11.76
CA LYS A 242 20.62 -23.76 -11.10
C LYS A 242 20.07 -25.15 -11.35
N ILE A 243 19.87 -25.91 -10.28
CA ILE A 243 19.23 -27.24 -10.33
C ILE A 243 17.72 -27.06 -10.41
N VAL A 244 17.10 -27.64 -11.44
CA VAL A 244 15.65 -27.68 -11.61
C VAL A 244 15.15 -29.12 -11.60
N LYS A 245 13.89 -29.33 -11.22
CA LYS A 245 13.25 -30.65 -11.32
C LYS A 245 13.06 -30.99 -12.80
N PRO A 246 13.75 -31.99 -13.36
CA PRO A 246 13.62 -32.32 -14.77
C PRO A 246 12.24 -32.93 -15.07
N LYS A 247 11.69 -32.64 -16.25
CA LYS A 247 10.40 -33.22 -16.67
C LYS A 247 10.54 -34.64 -17.19
N TYR A 248 11.67 -34.95 -17.81
CA TYR A 248 11.92 -36.24 -18.46
C TYR A 248 13.30 -36.77 -18.07
N THR A 249 13.47 -38.09 -18.13
CA THR A 249 14.75 -38.78 -17.85
C THR A 249 15.92 -38.23 -18.68
N GLY A 250 15.67 -37.90 -19.96
CA GLY A 250 16.68 -37.28 -20.83
C GLY A 250 17.15 -35.91 -20.33
N ASP A 251 16.28 -35.14 -19.69
CA ASP A 251 16.63 -33.85 -19.11
C ASP A 251 17.42 -34.03 -17.81
N SER A 252 17.12 -35.05 -17.00
CA SER A 252 17.94 -35.44 -15.84
C SER A 252 19.38 -35.77 -16.24
N ARG A 253 19.55 -36.58 -17.30
CA ARG A 253 20.87 -36.90 -17.86
C ARG A 253 21.61 -35.65 -18.34
N LYS A 254 20.92 -34.76 -19.07
CA LYS A 254 21.51 -33.48 -19.52
C LYS A 254 21.92 -32.59 -18.36
N GLN A 255 21.09 -32.48 -17.32
CA GLN A 255 21.40 -31.66 -16.14
C GLN A 255 22.63 -32.20 -15.40
N LEU A 256 22.75 -33.51 -15.22
CA LEU A 256 23.93 -34.14 -14.63
C LEU A 256 25.21 -33.81 -15.42
N SER A 257 25.18 -33.96 -16.75
CA SER A 257 26.31 -33.61 -17.62
C SER A 257 26.68 -32.12 -17.51
N LYS A 258 25.69 -31.22 -17.57
CA LYS A 258 25.90 -29.78 -17.44
C LYS A 258 26.52 -29.41 -16.09
N TYR A 259 26.11 -30.09 -15.01
CA TYR A 259 26.70 -29.88 -13.69
C TYR A 259 28.17 -30.25 -13.68
N CYS A 260 28.54 -31.42 -14.23
CA CYS A 260 29.94 -31.84 -14.35
C CYS A 260 30.79 -30.80 -15.09
N ASP A 261 30.32 -30.32 -16.25
CA ASP A 261 31.04 -29.33 -17.05
C ASP A 261 31.22 -28.01 -16.31
N ALA A 262 30.14 -27.52 -15.69
CA ALA A 262 30.18 -26.26 -14.97
C ALA A 262 31.07 -26.34 -13.72
N ALA A 263 31.01 -27.45 -12.97
CA ALA A 263 31.88 -27.71 -11.82
C ALA A 263 33.37 -27.71 -12.22
N LYS A 264 33.74 -28.45 -13.28
CA LYS A 264 35.11 -28.45 -13.82
C LYS A 264 35.55 -27.05 -14.26
N LYS A 265 34.68 -26.32 -14.96
CA LYS A 265 34.98 -24.97 -15.46
C LYS A 265 35.25 -23.98 -14.33
N ILE A 266 34.53 -24.05 -13.21
CA ILE A 266 34.77 -23.18 -12.05
C ILE A 266 36.16 -23.40 -11.46
N VAL A 267 36.55 -24.65 -11.19
CA VAL A 267 37.86 -24.94 -10.59
C VAL A 267 39.02 -24.72 -11.56
N GLU A 268 38.78 -24.70 -12.87
CA GLU A 268 39.79 -24.40 -13.90
C GLU A 268 40.00 -22.90 -14.13
N ARG A 269 38.90 -22.13 -14.16
CA ARG A 269 38.93 -20.68 -14.40
C ARG A 269 39.49 -19.90 -13.22
N THR A 270 39.36 -20.45 -12.01
CA THR A 270 39.60 -19.75 -10.75
C THR A 270 40.90 -20.24 -10.11
N SER A 271 41.47 -19.45 -9.20
CA SER A 271 42.61 -19.82 -8.35
C SER A 271 42.22 -20.84 -7.26
N ALA A 272 41.51 -21.90 -7.64
CA ALA A 272 41.14 -23.00 -6.75
C ALA A 272 42.40 -23.74 -6.27
N SER A 273 42.35 -24.26 -5.05
CA SER A 273 43.42 -25.09 -4.47
C SER A 273 43.68 -26.33 -5.32
N VAL A 274 44.90 -26.87 -5.25
CA VAL A 274 45.29 -28.10 -5.97
C VAL A 274 44.38 -29.26 -5.56
N GLU A 275 43.99 -29.31 -4.29
CA GLU A 275 43.08 -30.33 -3.76
C GLU A 275 41.66 -30.19 -4.33
N SER A 276 41.06 -29.00 -4.26
CA SER A 276 39.72 -28.76 -4.84
C SER A 276 39.69 -29.08 -6.34
N LYS A 277 40.75 -28.73 -7.09
CA LYS A 277 40.88 -29.09 -8.51
C LYS A 277 40.88 -30.61 -8.72
N LYS A 278 41.65 -31.35 -7.92
CA LYS A 278 41.73 -32.82 -8.02
C LYS A 278 40.38 -33.46 -7.70
N VAL A 279 39.77 -33.09 -6.57
CA VAL A 279 38.51 -33.69 -6.10
C VAL A 279 37.38 -33.43 -7.10
N VAL A 280 37.19 -32.18 -7.53
CA VAL A 280 36.09 -31.84 -8.46
C VAL A 280 36.29 -32.50 -9.83
N LYS A 281 37.52 -32.49 -10.38
CA LYS A 281 37.81 -33.12 -11.67
C LYS A 281 37.60 -34.63 -11.64
N TRP A 282 38.09 -35.29 -10.60
CA TRP A 282 37.94 -36.74 -10.41
C TRP A 282 36.46 -37.12 -10.36
N ASN A 283 35.67 -36.51 -9.48
CA ASN A 283 34.25 -36.82 -9.33
C ASN A 283 33.44 -36.54 -10.61
N ALA A 284 33.78 -35.46 -11.33
CA ALA A 284 33.15 -35.16 -12.61
C ALA A 284 33.51 -36.19 -13.70
N GLU A 285 34.77 -36.63 -13.76
CA GLU A 285 35.23 -37.66 -14.71
C GLU A 285 34.65 -39.03 -14.42
N GLU A 286 34.58 -39.42 -13.15
CA GLU A 286 33.92 -40.65 -12.70
C GLU A 286 32.43 -40.63 -13.07
N THR A 287 31.75 -39.49 -12.89
CA THR A 287 30.36 -39.33 -13.32
C THR A 287 30.21 -39.42 -14.83
N TYR A 288 31.15 -38.88 -15.61
CA TYR A 288 31.16 -39.04 -17.06
C TYR A 288 31.39 -40.48 -17.51
N GLU A 289 32.26 -41.21 -16.83
CA GLU A 289 32.49 -42.62 -17.10
C GLU A 289 31.23 -43.43 -16.80
N TRP A 290 30.57 -43.16 -15.67
CA TRP A 290 29.27 -43.75 -15.32
C TRP A 290 28.21 -43.44 -16.38
N LEU A 291 28.13 -42.19 -16.87
CA LEU A 291 27.20 -41.79 -17.92
C LEU A 291 27.43 -42.54 -19.25
N ARG A 292 28.68 -42.90 -19.57
CA ARG A 292 29.03 -43.66 -20.78
C ARG A 292 28.74 -45.15 -20.63
N LYS A 293 29.04 -45.72 -19.47
CA LYS A 293 28.88 -47.17 -19.20
C LYS A 293 27.43 -47.56 -18.94
N THR A 294 26.64 -46.69 -18.32
CA THR A 294 25.29 -47.00 -17.89
C THR A 294 24.28 -46.68 -18.99
N VAL A 295 23.82 -47.73 -19.68
CA VAL A 295 22.75 -47.65 -20.69
C VAL A 295 21.42 -47.95 -20.00
N GLY A 296 20.43 -47.08 -20.19
CA GLY A 296 19.07 -47.31 -19.64
C GLY A 296 18.86 -46.92 -18.17
N ALA A 297 19.74 -46.11 -17.57
CA ALA A 297 19.54 -45.58 -16.21
C ALA A 297 18.19 -44.85 -16.06
N SER A 298 17.54 -45.02 -14.91
CA SER A 298 16.24 -44.42 -14.60
C SER A 298 16.34 -42.93 -14.30
N TYR A 299 15.19 -42.28 -14.13
CA TYR A 299 15.13 -40.89 -13.68
C TYR A 299 15.80 -40.73 -12.30
N GLU A 300 15.48 -41.64 -11.38
CA GLU A 300 15.98 -41.67 -10.00
C GLU A 300 17.50 -41.87 -9.97
N ASP A 301 18.04 -42.80 -10.79
CA ASP A 301 19.49 -43.03 -10.88
C ASP A 301 20.26 -41.73 -11.19
N PHE A 302 19.75 -40.90 -12.11
CA PHE A 302 20.36 -39.62 -12.43
C PHE A 302 20.24 -38.60 -11.29
N GLN A 303 19.12 -38.59 -10.56
CA GLN A 303 18.96 -37.70 -9.39
C GLN A 303 19.91 -38.09 -8.27
N ASP A 304 20.02 -39.38 -7.96
CA ASP A 304 20.90 -39.91 -6.93
C ASP A 304 22.37 -39.64 -7.28
N ARG A 305 22.75 -39.85 -8.55
CA ARG A 305 24.10 -39.54 -9.02
C ARG A 305 24.41 -38.04 -8.95
N LEU A 306 23.44 -37.19 -9.30
CA LEU A 306 23.59 -35.74 -9.15
C LEU A 306 23.74 -35.34 -7.68
N GLN A 307 22.93 -35.90 -6.79
CA GLN A 307 23.01 -35.61 -5.36
C GLN A 307 24.35 -36.07 -4.78
N HIS A 308 24.84 -37.25 -5.17
CA HIS A 308 26.16 -37.74 -4.79
C HIS A 308 27.26 -36.80 -5.27
N LEU A 309 27.25 -36.42 -6.56
CA LEU A 309 28.22 -35.50 -7.14
C LEU A 309 28.22 -34.14 -6.42
N ARG A 310 27.04 -33.61 -6.10
CA ARG A 310 26.88 -32.37 -5.34
C ARG A 310 27.55 -32.47 -3.96
N ARG A 311 27.26 -33.53 -3.19
CA ARG A 311 27.87 -33.74 -1.87
C ARG A 311 29.40 -33.74 -1.91
N GLN A 312 29.99 -34.30 -2.96
CA GLN A 312 31.45 -34.35 -3.13
C GLN A 312 32.05 -33.03 -3.64
N CYS A 313 31.37 -32.33 -4.56
CA CYS A 313 31.92 -31.15 -5.24
C CYS A 313 31.56 -29.81 -4.58
N GLU A 314 30.38 -29.67 -3.96
CA GLU A 314 29.87 -28.39 -3.47
C GLU A 314 30.80 -27.69 -2.47
N PRO A 315 31.36 -28.36 -1.43
CA PRO A 315 32.25 -27.68 -0.49
C PRO A 315 33.47 -27.04 -1.19
N HIS A 316 34.02 -27.73 -2.19
CA HIS A 316 35.16 -27.25 -2.97
C HIS A 316 34.79 -26.14 -3.95
N ILE A 317 33.61 -26.21 -4.56
CA ILE A 317 33.07 -25.16 -5.44
C ILE A 317 32.80 -23.89 -4.63
N ILE A 318 32.09 -24.01 -3.50
CA ILE A 318 31.74 -22.89 -2.61
C ILE A 318 33.00 -22.18 -2.13
N GLU A 319 34.01 -22.93 -1.66
CA GLU A 319 35.29 -22.36 -1.25
C GLU A 319 35.96 -21.57 -2.39
N THR A 320 35.90 -22.11 -3.61
CA THR A 320 36.50 -21.49 -4.80
C THR A 320 35.84 -20.16 -5.16
N VAL A 321 34.51 -20.06 -5.04
CA VAL A 321 33.76 -18.86 -5.45
C VAL A 321 33.47 -17.88 -4.30
N ARG A 322 33.70 -18.26 -3.04
CA ARG A 322 33.32 -17.49 -1.84
C ARG A 322 33.64 -16.00 -1.96
N ASN A 323 34.91 -15.67 -2.19
CA ASN A 323 35.37 -14.28 -2.27
C ASN A 323 34.71 -13.52 -3.45
N SER A 324 34.53 -14.19 -4.60
CA SER A 324 33.88 -13.55 -5.76
C SER A 324 32.43 -13.17 -5.44
N VAL A 325 31.67 -14.09 -4.82
CA VAL A 325 30.27 -13.85 -4.43
C VAL A 325 30.16 -12.81 -3.32
N GLU A 326 31.04 -12.84 -2.32
CA GLU A 326 31.11 -11.81 -1.27
C GLU A 326 31.38 -10.43 -1.85
N THR A 327 32.37 -10.32 -2.75
CA THR A 327 32.71 -9.08 -3.45
C THR A 327 31.54 -8.59 -4.32
N LEU A 328 30.81 -9.49 -4.97
CA LEU A 328 29.59 -9.16 -5.71
C LEU A 328 28.54 -8.54 -4.78
N CYS A 329 28.21 -9.21 -3.68
CA CYS A 329 27.21 -8.74 -2.71
C CYS A 329 27.62 -7.38 -2.13
N PHE A 330 28.88 -7.24 -1.74
CA PHE A 330 29.45 -5.99 -1.24
C PHE A 330 29.37 -4.86 -2.29
N LYS A 331 29.66 -5.15 -3.56
CA LYS A 331 29.61 -4.16 -4.64
C LYS A 331 28.20 -3.60 -4.82
N ILE A 332 27.17 -4.44 -4.75
CA ILE A 332 25.77 -4.00 -4.83
C ILE A 332 25.41 -3.09 -3.65
N TYR A 333 25.74 -3.49 -2.42
CA TYR A 333 25.51 -2.63 -1.25
C TYR A 333 26.27 -1.30 -1.33
N SER A 334 27.54 -1.31 -1.74
CA SER A 334 28.36 -0.10 -1.90
C SER A 334 27.76 0.87 -2.93
N LEU A 335 27.27 0.38 -4.07
CA LEU A 335 26.58 1.20 -5.07
C LEU A 335 25.26 1.75 -4.55
N SER A 336 24.49 0.95 -3.81
CA SER A 336 23.26 1.40 -3.14
C SER A 336 23.54 2.59 -2.23
N LYS A 337 24.58 2.52 -1.39
CA LYS A 337 25.00 3.62 -0.51
C LYS A 337 25.36 4.90 -1.28
N GLN A 338 26.04 4.78 -2.42
CA GLN A 338 26.36 5.92 -3.29
C GLN A 338 25.10 6.55 -3.90
N HIS A 339 24.16 5.71 -4.36
CA HIS A 339 22.89 6.17 -4.91
C HIS A 339 22.02 6.86 -3.86
N VAL A 340 21.92 6.31 -2.65
CA VAL A 340 21.22 6.94 -1.52
C VAL A 340 21.78 8.32 -1.21
N LYS A 341 23.11 8.48 -1.19
CA LYS A 341 23.73 9.79 -1.00
C LYS A 341 23.28 10.79 -2.08
N ALA A 342 23.34 10.40 -3.35
CA ALA A 342 22.92 11.26 -4.46
C ALA A 342 21.42 11.63 -4.41
N ILE A 343 20.56 10.68 -4.04
CA ILE A 343 19.12 10.93 -3.84
C ILE A 343 18.91 11.94 -2.72
N ARG A 344 19.59 11.75 -1.58
CA ARG A 344 19.49 12.66 -0.43
C ARG A 344 19.97 14.06 -0.78
N ASP A 345 21.14 14.18 -1.41
CA ASP A 345 21.71 15.47 -1.81
C ASP A 345 20.73 16.25 -2.71
N ARG A 346 20.09 15.56 -3.68
CA ARG A 346 19.06 16.19 -4.53
C ARG A 346 17.81 16.57 -3.74
N HIS A 347 17.35 15.72 -2.83
CA HIS A 347 16.17 16.01 -2.01
C HIS A 347 16.41 17.25 -1.12
N SER A 348 17.57 17.31 -0.45
CA SER A 348 18.00 18.47 0.34
C SER A 348 18.07 19.74 -0.51
N GLN A 349 18.54 19.63 -1.75
CA GLN A 349 18.56 20.76 -2.68
C GLN A 349 17.14 21.28 -3.00
N ILE A 350 16.18 20.39 -3.27
CA ILE A 350 14.79 20.76 -3.56
C ILE A 350 14.14 21.46 -2.36
N LEU A 351 14.40 20.98 -1.14
CA LEU A 351 13.93 21.63 0.09
C LEU A 351 14.50 23.05 0.20
N LYS A 352 15.80 23.21 -0.02
CA LYS A 352 16.48 24.51 0.00
C LYS A 352 15.93 25.46 -1.05
N GLU A 353 15.73 24.99 -2.28
CA GLU A 353 15.14 25.75 -3.39
C GLU A 353 13.69 26.18 -3.07
N SER A 354 12.97 25.38 -2.27
CA SER A 354 11.62 25.67 -1.79
C SER A 354 11.58 26.56 -0.54
N GLY A 355 12.73 27.02 -0.03
CA GLY A 355 12.83 27.81 1.21
C GLY A 355 12.54 27.01 2.48
N ILE A 356 12.57 25.68 2.42
CA ILE A 356 12.32 24.79 3.56
C ILE A 356 13.67 24.45 4.20
N GLN A 357 13.85 24.83 5.45
CA GLN A 357 15.06 24.49 6.20
C GLN A 357 14.98 23.06 6.74
N GLU A 358 16.08 22.33 6.62
CA GLU A 358 16.23 21.06 7.32
C GLU A 358 16.28 21.32 8.83
N LEU A 359 15.57 20.50 9.59
CA LEU A 359 15.59 20.55 11.05
C LEU A 359 16.96 20.05 11.55
N THR A 360 17.71 20.96 12.18
CA THR A 360 19.03 20.66 12.78
C THR A 360 18.94 20.25 14.25
N GLN A 361 17.81 20.51 14.90
CA GLN A 361 17.60 20.15 16.31
C GLN A 361 16.74 18.90 16.44
N PRO A 362 17.07 18.00 17.40
CA PRO A 362 16.24 16.83 17.68
C PRO A 362 14.87 17.27 18.20
N LEU A 363 13.82 16.64 17.69
CA LEU A 363 12.46 16.84 18.19
C LEU A 363 12.36 16.38 19.64
N GLN A 364 11.65 17.15 20.46
CA GLN A 364 11.36 16.75 21.84
C GLN A 364 10.49 15.49 21.86
N PRO A 365 10.84 14.46 22.65
CA PRO A 365 10.01 13.28 22.79
C PRO A 365 8.61 13.68 23.29
N PRO A 366 7.53 13.09 22.74
CA PRO A 366 6.20 13.35 23.26
C PRO A 366 6.08 12.79 24.68
N LEU A 367 5.17 13.38 25.46
CA LEU A 367 4.74 12.78 26.72
C LEU A 367 4.23 11.36 26.45
N MET A 368 4.65 10.39 27.25
CA MET A 368 4.19 9.00 27.12
C MET A 368 2.69 8.93 27.39
N ARG A 369 1.90 8.95 26.32
CA ARG A 369 0.45 8.89 26.36
C ARG A 369 -0.04 7.82 25.40
N LYS A 370 -0.91 6.95 25.89
CA LYS A 370 -1.65 5.99 25.05
C LYS A 370 -2.64 6.76 24.16
N VAL A 371 -2.59 6.49 22.87
CA VAL A 371 -3.45 7.11 21.85
C VAL A 371 -3.89 6.06 20.84
N TRP A 372 -5.03 6.27 20.19
CA TRP A 372 -5.38 5.49 18.99
C TRP A 372 -4.31 5.68 17.92
N CYS A 373 -3.99 4.62 17.18
CA CYS A 373 -2.96 4.70 16.15
C CYS A 373 -3.32 5.70 15.05
N TYR A 374 -2.31 6.44 14.59
CA TYR A 374 -2.46 7.45 13.55
C TYR A 374 -1.33 7.30 12.51
N PRO A 375 -1.53 7.77 11.27
CA PRO A 375 -0.51 7.70 10.23
C PRO A 375 0.80 8.36 10.63
N ILE A 376 1.89 8.05 9.93
CA ILE A 376 3.17 8.76 10.14
C ILE A 376 2.94 10.26 9.88
N GLN A 377 3.46 11.11 10.78
CA GLN A 377 3.46 12.55 10.63
C GLN A 377 4.86 13.03 10.25
N PHE A 378 4.96 14.14 9.53
CA PHE A 378 6.22 14.72 9.10
C PHE A 378 6.57 15.94 9.94
N ALA A 379 7.86 16.11 10.22
CA ALA A 379 8.35 17.21 11.04
C ALA A 379 8.57 18.50 10.25
N ILE A 380 8.91 18.38 8.96
CA ILE A 380 9.09 19.51 8.04
C ILE A 380 7.84 19.67 7.16
N PRO A 381 7.57 20.85 6.59
CA PRO A 381 6.47 21.04 5.64
C PRO A 381 6.78 20.45 4.25
N SER A 382 5.74 20.14 3.48
CA SER A 382 5.85 19.66 2.10
C SER A 382 6.26 20.79 1.15
N PRO A 383 7.22 20.57 0.22
CA PRO A 383 7.43 21.49 -0.89
C PRO A 383 6.17 21.51 -1.79
N ARG A 384 6.04 22.58 -2.58
CA ARG A 384 4.98 22.68 -3.58
C ARG A 384 5.14 21.58 -4.63
N MET A 385 4.07 20.86 -4.93
CA MET A 385 4.10 19.82 -5.96
C MET A 385 4.36 20.40 -7.37
N PRO A 386 5.21 19.74 -8.19
CA PRO A 386 5.36 20.09 -9.59
C PRO A 386 4.09 19.71 -10.38
N GLN A 387 3.99 20.21 -11.61
CA GLN A 387 2.90 19.81 -12.50
C GLN A 387 3.00 18.31 -12.82
N ILE A 388 1.89 17.60 -12.65
CA ILE A 388 1.72 16.21 -13.04
C ILE A 388 0.60 16.16 -14.09
N ASP A 389 0.90 15.59 -15.24
CA ASP A 389 -0.09 15.39 -16.29
C ASP A 389 -0.85 14.10 -16.02
N TYR A 390 -2.15 14.07 -16.28
CA TYR A 390 -2.94 12.85 -16.19
C TYR A 390 -4.06 12.85 -17.23
N ASN A 391 -4.42 11.67 -17.69
CA ASN A 391 -5.58 11.44 -18.54
C ASN A 391 -6.51 10.42 -17.85
N THR A 392 -7.81 10.67 -17.92
CA THR A 392 -8.82 9.78 -17.32
C THR A 392 -9.63 9.14 -18.43
N ASP A 393 -9.54 7.82 -18.53
CA ASP A 393 -10.43 7.01 -19.36
C ASP A 393 -11.56 6.44 -18.48
N ARG A 394 -12.51 5.71 -19.07
CA ARG A 394 -13.69 5.20 -18.34
C ARG A 394 -13.32 4.36 -17.11
N ASP A 395 -12.33 3.48 -17.26
CA ASP A 395 -12.00 2.46 -16.25
C ASP A 395 -10.67 2.71 -15.54
N HIS A 396 -9.81 3.59 -16.07
CA HIS A 396 -8.46 3.82 -15.57
C HIS A 396 -8.04 5.29 -15.71
N MET A 397 -7.17 5.74 -14.80
CA MET A 397 -6.41 6.98 -14.93
C MET A 397 -4.95 6.65 -15.26
N THR A 398 -4.40 7.38 -16.21
CA THR A 398 -2.98 7.35 -16.56
C THR A 398 -2.32 8.61 -16.04
N ILE A 399 -1.33 8.47 -15.16
CA ILE A 399 -0.59 9.57 -14.54
C ILE A 399 0.81 9.60 -15.13
N LYS A 400 1.23 10.77 -15.59
CA LYS A 400 2.47 11.00 -16.32
C LYS A 400 3.28 12.12 -15.67
N TYR A 401 4.53 11.81 -15.35
CA TYR A 401 5.50 12.81 -14.93
C TYR A 401 6.55 13.03 -16.02
N THR A 402 6.78 14.30 -16.34
CA THR A 402 7.80 14.73 -17.31
C THR A 402 8.74 15.70 -16.62
N HIS A 403 10.05 15.45 -16.68
CA HIS A 403 11.04 16.35 -16.12
C HIS A 403 12.26 16.45 -17.05
N ALA A 404 12.85 17.64 -17.15
CA ALA A 404 13.96 17.90 -18.08
C ALA A 404 15.19 17.02 -17.84
N SER A 405 15.44 16.60 -16.60
CA SER A 405 16.56 15.73 -16.24
C SER A 405 16.31 14.22 -16.45
N ILE A 406 15.10 13.84 -16.87
CA ILE A 406 14.69 12.44 -17.02
C ILE A 406 14.41 12.18 -18.50
N HIS A 407 15.13 11.22 -19.09
CA HIS A 407 14.92 10.83 -20.47
C HIS A 407 13.61 10.05 -20.62
N GLY A 408 12.62 10.69 -21.23
CA GLY A 408 11.29 10.11 -21.45
C GLY A 408 10.31 10.41 -20.32
N SER A 409 9.04 10.15 -20.58
CA SER A 409 7.97 10.35 -19.60
C SER A 409 7.71 9.09 -18.78
N ASP A 410 7.68 9.22 -17.46
CA ASP A 410 7.37 8.13 -16.54
C ASP A 410 5.85 8.05 -16.34
N THR A 411 5.25 6.89 -16.64
CA THR A 411 3.81 6.73 -16.74
C THR A 411 3.34 5.57 -15.88
N HIS A 412 2.32 5.81 -15.05
CA HIS A 412 1.69 4.80 -14.19
C HIS A 412 0.18 4.79 -14.40
N THR A 413 -0.42 3.61 -14.33
CA THR A 413 -1.87 3.44 -14.49
C THR A 413 -2.50 2.97 -13.18
N ILE A 414 -3.73 3.42 -12.93
CA ILE A 414 -4.54 3.00 -11.79
C ILE A 414 -6.00 2.90 -12.23
N ASN A 415 -6.69 1.84 -11.85
CA ASN A 415 -8.12 1.71 -12.14
C ASN A 415 -8.95 2.71 -11.33
N SER A 416 -10.10 3.12 -11.88
CA SER A 416 -10.96 4.15 -11.29
C SER A 416 -11.41 3.82 -9.87
N SER A 417 -11.67 2.53 -9.59
CA SER A 417 -12.08 2.08 -8.24
C SER A 417 -10.99 2.26 -7.18
N HIS A 418 -9.73 1.98 -7.52
CA HIS A 418 -8.61 2.17 -6.61
C HIS A 418 -8.23 3.64 -6.50
N LEU A 419 -8.41 4.45 -7.55
CA LEU A 419 -8.24 5.90 -7.42
C LEU A 419 -9.23 6.49 -6.40
N GLN A 420 -10.52 6.11 -6.49
CA GLN A 420 -11.55 6.51 -5.51
C GLN A 420 -11.21 6.03 -4.09
N LYS A 421 -10.68 4.81 -3.96
CA LYS A 421 -10.16 4.28 -2.68
C LYS A 421 -9.04 5.17 -2.14
N LEU A 422 -8.05 5.50 -2.95
CA LEU A 422 -6.93 6.36 -2.55
C LEU A 422 -7.43 7.75 -2.16
N GLU A 423 -8.39 8.33 -2.88
CA GLU A 423 -8.98 9.60 -2.48
C GLU A 423 -9.65 9.51 -1.11
N GLN A 424 -10.43 8.46 -0.83
CA GLN A 424 -11.08 8.30 0.47
C GLN A 424 -10.06 8.08 1.60
N LEU A 425 -9.03 7.25 1.35
CA LEU A 425 -7.91 7.09 2.27
C LEU A 425 -7.21 8.43 2.54
N TYR A 426 -7.03 9.25 1.50
CA TYR A 426 -6.44 10.58 1.63
C TYR A 426 -7.32 11.52 2.45
N ARG A 427 -8.65 11.52 2.24
CA ARG A 427 -9.61 12.30 3.07
C ARG A 427 -9.50 11.94 4.55
N TYR A 428 -9.31 10.66 4.87
CA TYR A 428 -9.19 10.18 6.26
C TYR A 428 -7.85 10.49 6.92
N ASN A 429 -6.76 10.48 6.16
CA ASN A 429 -5.41 10.38 6.72
C ASN A 429 -4.48 11.57 6.38
N CYS A 430 -4.79 12.34 5.34
CA CYS A 430 -4.02 13.50 4.95
C CYS A 430 -4.52 14.77 5.68
N PHE A 431 -3.68 15.31 6.55
CA PHE A 431 -4.05 16.49 7.37
C PHE A 431 -3.51 17.81 6.81
N ASP A 432 -2.49 17.76 5.95
CA ASP A 432 -1.77 18.93 5.43
C ASP A 432 -2.25 19.42 4.05
N ASP A 433 -3.13 18.66 3.38
CA ASP A 433 -3.66 18.99 2.05
C ASP A 433 -5.17 18.70 1.94
N LYS A 434 -5.98 19.54 2.61
CA LYS A 434 -7.45 19.41 2.60
C LYS A 434 -8.08 19.72 1.24
N LYS A 435 -7.36 20.44 0.36
CA LYS A 435 -7.84 20.86 -0.96
C LYS A 435 -7.49 19.89 -2.08
N PHE A 436 -6.71 18.85 -1.78
CA PHE A 436 -6.23 17.86 -2.76
C PHE A 436 -5.26 18.47 -3.78
N ASP A 437 -4.58 19.56 -3.43
CA ASP A 437 -3.61 20.24 -4.30
C ASP A 437 -2.38 19.36 -4.57
N PHE A 438 -2.06 18.43 -3.67
CA PHE A 438 -0.91 17.52 -3.77
C PHE A 438 -1.30 16.07 -4.07
N PHE A 439 -2.59 15.77 -4.15
CA PHE A 439 -3.11 14.40 -4.21
C PHE A 439 -2.50 13.60 -5.38
N ILE A 440 -2.62 14.09 -6.63
CA ILE A 440 -2.11 13.39 -7.81
C ILE A 440 -0.59 13.22 -7.78
N GLY A 441 0.14 14.22 -7.29
CA GLY A 441 1.59 14.12 -7.09
C GLY A 441 1.99 13.04 -6.09
N ARG A 442 1.26 12.92 -4.97
CA ARG A 442 1.50 11.87 -3.96
C ARG A 442 1.10 10.48 -4.49
N VAL A 443 0.02 10.38 -5.25
CA VAL A 443 -0.37 9.13 -5.94
C VAL A 443 0.72 8.71 -6.92
N TYR A 444 1.24 9.62 -7.74
CA TYR A 444 2.38 9.33 -8.64
C TYR A 444 3.59 8.81 -7.86
N CYS A 445 4.00 9.50 -6.80
CA CYS A 445 5.15 9.09 -5.98
C CYS A 445 4.97 7.68 -5.41
N MET A 446 3.79 7.38 -4.88
CA MET A 446 3.46 6.07 -4.33
C MET A 446 3.47 4.98 -5.43
N LEU A 447 2.80 5.20 -6.57
CA LEU A 447 2.81 4.24 -7.68
C LEU A 447 4.23 3.99 -8.20
N LYS A 448 5.01 5.07 -8.39
CA LYS A 448 6.40 4.97 -8.82
C LYS A 448 7.25 4.18 -7.82
N ARG A 449 7.05 4.40 -6.52
CA ARG A 449 7.75 3.67 -5.46
C ARG A 449 7.49 2.16 -5.53
N TYR A 450 6.22 1.75 -5.58
CA TYR A 450 5.86 0.33 -5.65
C TYR A 450 6.27 -0.32 -6.97
N SER A 451 6.15 0.39 -8.10
CA SER A 451 6.64 -0.06 -9.41
C SER A 451 8.16 -0.29 -9.37
N THR A 452 8.91 0.65 -8.78
CA THR A 452 10.37 0.54 -8.62
C THR A 452 10.77 -0.63 -7.74
N PHE A 453 10.08 -0.82 -6.61
CA PHE A 453 10.32 -1.94 -5.68
C PHE A 453 10.08 -3.31 -6.35
N LEU A 454 9.13 -3.39 -7.28
CA LEU A 454 8.86 -4.58 -8.09
C LEU A 454 9.69 -4.62 -9.39
N CYS A 455 10.85 -3.95 -9.42
CA CYS A 455 11.79 -3.91 -10.54
C CYS A 455 11.23 -3.38 -11.87
N ASN A 456 10.15 -2.59 -11.84
CA ASN A 456 9.45 -2.07 -13.02
C ASN A 456 9.04 -3.17 -14.02
N VAL A 457 8.75 -4.38 -13.53
CA VAL A 457 8.18 -5.44 -14.36
C VAL A 457 6.77 -5.05 -14.78
N SER A 458 6.40 -5.33 -16.02
CA SER A 458 5.05 -5.05 -16.52
C SER A 458 4.01 -5.77 -15.65
N PRO A 459 2.89 -5.13 -15.25
CA PRO A 459 1.91 -5.74 -14.38
C PRO A 459 1.40 -7.12 -14.84
N ASN A 460 1.21 -7.29 -16.16
CA ASN A 460 0.73 -8.55 -16.76
C ASN A 460 1.78 -9.67 -16.80
N GLN A 461 3.05 -9.37 -16.49
CA GLN A 461 4.16 -10.33 -16.46
C GLN A 461 4.60 -10.64 -15.03
N GLN A 462 3.99 -9.99 -14.03
CA GLN A 462 4.38 -10.15 -12.64
C GLN A 462 3.66 -11.35 -12.06
N GLU A 463 4.42 -12.36 -11.65
CA GLU A 463 3.86 -13.51 -10.96
C GLU A 463 3.25 -13.08 -9.61
N PRO A 464 2.03 -13.52 -9.26
CA PRO A 464 1.36 -13.11 -8.03
C PRO A 464 2.19 -13.40 -6.77
N GLU A 465 2.95 -14.51 -6.75
CA GLU A 465 3.78 -14.89 -5.59
C GLU A 465 4.98 -13.95 -5.38
N LEU A 466 5.38 -13.18 -6.40
CA LEU A 466 6.42 -12.17 -6.31
C LEU A 466 5.88 -10.80 -5.85
N THR A 467 4.58 -10.71 -5.59
CA THR A 467 3.92 -9.53 -5.05
C THR A 467 3.41 -9.77 -3.64
N GLN A 468 3.14 -8.70 -2.91
CA GLN A 468 2.45 -8.79 -1.63
C GLN A 468 0.95 -9.05 -1.87
N ALA A 469 0.58 -10.33 -1.94
CA ALA A 469 -0.81 -10.75 -2.10
C ALA A 469 -1.64 -10.42 -0.84
N ALA A 470 -2.91 -10.06 -1.03
CA ALA A 470 -3.85 -9.77 0.04
C ALA A 470 -4.81 -10.95 0.25
N LEU A 471 -5.35 -11.09 1.46
CA LEU A 471 -6.41 -12.05 1.72
C LEU A 471 -7.70 -11.63 0.99
N PRO A 472 -8.60 -12.56 0.64
CA PRO A 472 -9.92 -12.24 0.10
C PRO A 472 -10.73 -11.33 1.05
N ALA A 473 -11.60 -10.48 0.52
CA ALA A 473 -12.41 -9.56 1.32
C ALA A 473 -13.27 -10.29 2.36
N VAL A 474 -13.85 -11.45 2.00
CA VAL A 474 -14.63 -12.31 2.91
C VAL A 474 -13.82 -12.83 4.09
N VAL A 475 -12.51 -13.04 3.92
CA VAL A 475 -11.62 -13.46 4.99
C VAL A 475 -11.40 -12.29 5.96
N PHE A 476 -11.20 -11.06 5.44
CA PHE A 476 -11.09 -9.87 6.28
C PHE A 476 -12.37 -9.56 7.06
N GLU A 477 -13.55 -9.73 6.43
CA GLU A 477 -14.85 -9.60 7.09
C GLU A 477 -14.98 -10.56 8.27
N CYS A 478 -14.63 -11.84 8.05
CA CYS A 478 -14.60 -12.85 9.10
C CYS A 478 -13.60 -12.49 10.22
N LEU A 479 -12.39 -12.04 9.86
CA LEU A 479 -11.36 -11.64 10.82
C LEU A 479 -11.82 -10.49 11.70
N HIS A 480 -12.50 -9.50 11.12
CA HIS A 480 -13.08 -8.40 11.87
C HIS A 480 -14.20 -8.89 12.79
N GLN A 481 -15.18 -9.63 12.25
CA GLN A 481 -16.36 -10.07 12.99
C GLN A 481 -16.04 -11.01 14.15
N HIS A 482 -15.17 -12.00 13.93
CA HIS A 482 -14.93 -13.06 14.90
C HIS A 482 -13.72 -12.81 15.80
N PHE A 483 -12.74 -12.05 15.33
CA PHE A 483 -11.48 -11.83 16.03
C PHE A 483 -11.17 -10.35 16.30
N GLY A 484 -12.10 -9.45 15.98
CA GLY A 484 -11.97 -8.02 16.21
C GLY A 484 -10.80 -7.39 15.47
N VAL A 485 -10.31 -8.01 14.39
CA VAL A 485 -9.20 -7.46 13.61
C VAL A 485 -9.62 -6.12 13.00
N THR A 486 -8.77 -5.12 13.15
CA THR A 486 -8.99 -3.80 12.51
C THR A 486 -7.74 -3.27 11.81
N PHE A 487 -6.68 -4.06 11.70
CA PHE A 487 -5.37 -3.55 11.26
C PHE A 487 -4.57 -4.64 10.54
N GLU A 488 -3.92 -4.25 9.43
CA GLU A 488 -2.99 -5.10 8.67
C GLU A 488 -1.54 -4.72 8.99
N CYS A 489 -0.74 -5.67 9.45
CA CYS A 489 0.68 -5.44 9.74
C CYS A 489 1.55 -5.33 8.47
N PHE A 490 1.10 -5.89 7.34
CA PHE A 490 1.82 -5.84 6.07
C PHE A 490 0.87 -5.59 4.91
N ALA A 491 0.74 -4.33 4.53
CA ALA A 491 -0.08 -3.91 3.39
C ALA A 491 0.56 -2.72 2.66
N SER A 492 -0.21 -2.10 1.79
CA SER A 492 0.08 -0.89 1.02
C SER A 492 -1.23 -0.13 0.79
N PRO A 493 -1.19 1.15 0.39
CA PRO A 493 -2.39 1.86 -0.06
C PRO A 493 -3.19 1.11 -1.14
N LEU A 494 -2.49 0.33 -1.95
CA LEU A 494 -3.01 -0.37 -3.12
C LEU A 494 -3.75 -1.67 -2.75
N ASN A 495 -3.36 -2.35 -1.69
CA ASN A 495 -3.90 -3.67 -1.33
C ASN A 495 -4.54 -3.75 0.07
N CYS A 496 -4.49 -2.69 0.89
CA CYS A 496 -5.11 -2.70 2.22
C CYS A 496 -6.64 -2.90 2.16
N TYR A 497 -7.16 -3.62 3.14
CA TYR A 497 -8.58 -3.77 3.40
C TYR A 497 -9.07 -2.68 4.37
N PHE A 498 -8.33 -2.41 5.44
CA PHE A 498 -8.65 -1.37 6.42
C PHE A 498 -7.97 -0.04 6.08
N ARG A 499 -8.50 1.07 6.61
CA ARG A 499 -7.83 2.40 6.50
C ARG A 499 -6.63 2.59 7.44
N GLN A 500 -6.30 1.58 8.24
CA GLN A 500 -5.13 1.56 9.13
C GLN A 500 -4.32 0.30 8.89
N TYR A 501 -3.05 0.49 8.53
CA TYR A 501 -2.15 -0.60 8.21
C TYR A 501 -0.70 -0.15 8.38
N CYS A 502 0.21 -1.10 8.46
CA CYS A 502 1.64 -0.88 8.31
C CYS A 502 2.05 -1.19 6.85
N SER A 503 3.04 -0.46 6.36
CA SER A 503 3.59 -0.64 5.01
C SER A 503 5.09 -0.38 4.98
N ALA A 504 5.76 -0.80 3.90
CA ALA A 504 7.21 -0.62 3.76
C ALA A 504 7.63 0.85 3.63
N PHE A 505 6.78 1.71 3.04
CA PHE A 505 7.14 3.06 2.64
C PHE A 505 6.30 4.11 3.37
N GLY A 506 6.58 4.31 4.66
CA GLY A 506 5.83 5.27 5.49
C GLY A 506 5.87 6.71 4.99
N ASP A 507 6.88 7.09 4.20
CA ASP A 507 7.02 8.41 3.60
C ASP A 507 6.01 8.67 2.46
N THR A 508 5.72 7.68 1.62
CA THR A 508 4.71 7.81 0.55
C THR A 508 3.31 7.43 1.04
N ASP A 509 3.22 6.44 1.93
CA ASP A 509 1.97 5.73 2.17
C ASP A 509 1.17 6.31 3.33
N SER A 510 1.78 7.14 4.17
CA SER A 510 1.16 7.73 5.36
C SER A 510 -0.02 8.62 5.04
N TYR A 511 0.04 9.37 3.94
CA TYR A 511 -1.09 10.15 3.42
C TYR A 511 -2.31 9.31 3.11
N PHE A 512 -2.12 8.02 2.87
CA PHE A 512 -3.16 7.05 2.56
C PHE A 512 -3.45 6.10 3.74
N GLY A 513 -2.87 6.34 4.93
CA GLY A 513 -3.18 5.58 6.14
C GLY A 513 -2.08 4.65 6.65
N SER A 514 -0.88 4.67 6.07
CA SER A 514 0.22 3.87 6.62
C SER A 514 0.70 4.39 7.98
N ARG A 515 0.91 3.45 8.90
CA ARG A 515 1.55 3.67 10.20
C ARG A 515 3.07 3.44 10.14
N GLY A 516 3.65 3.25 8.95
CA GLY A 516 5.06 2.94 8.75
C GLY A 516 5.35 1.44 8.81
N SER A 517 6.63 1.08 8.90
CA SER A 517 7.08 -0.31 8.99
C SER A 517 6.52 -0.99 10.24
N PHE A 518 6.08 -2.25 10.12
CA PHE A 518 5.59 -3.00 11.27
C PHE A 518 6.66 -3.21 12.34
N LEU A 519 7.93 -3.41 11.94
CA LEU A 519 9.05 -3.63 12.86
C LEU A 519 9.35 -2.39 13.73
N GLU A 520 8.90 -1.21 13.30
CA GLU A 520 9.02 0.03 14.07
C GLU A 520 7.72 0.41 14.80
N PHE A 521 6.61 -0.24 14.45
CA PHE A 521 5.31 0.02 15.05
C PHE A 521 5.17 -0.73 16.36
N LYS A 522 4.91 0.01 17.45
CA LYS A 522 4.85 -0.53 18.82
C LYS A 522 3.46 -0.36 19.43
N PRO A 523 2.46 -1.15 18.98
CA PRO A 523 1.14 -1.13 19.59
C PRO A 523 1.18 -1.76 20.98
N VAL A 524 0.34 -1.26 21.89
CA VAL A 524 0.13 -1.84 23.22
C VAL A 524 -1.16 -2.66 23.27
N SER A 525 -2.14 -2.37 22.41
CA SER A 525 -3.42 -3.06 22.39
C SER A 525 -3.95 -3.13 20.97
N GLY A 526 -4.78 -4.13 20.66
CA GLY A 526 -5.43 -4.29 19.36
C GLY A 526 -5.41 -5.73 18.83
N SER A 527 -6.15 -5.95 17.75
CA SER A 527 -6.17 -7.23 17.02
C SER A 527 -5.75 -7.04 15.57
N PHE A 528 -4.80 -7.86 15.13
CA PHE A 528 -4.01 -7.64 13.93
C PHE A 528 -4.05 -8.86 13.00
N GLN A 529 -4.11 -8.56 11.70
CA GLN A 529 -3.81 -9.51 10.63
C GLN A 529 -2.34 -9.34 10.23
N VAL A 530 -1.60 -10.45 10.14
CA VAL A 530 -0.17 -10.45 9.80
C VAL A 530 0.08 -11.40 8.63
N ASN A 531 0.35 -10.89 7.44
CA ASN A 531 0.74 -11.68 6.26
C ASN A 531 2.06 -11.09 5.72
N PRO A 532 3.23 -11.42 6.30
CA PRO A 532 4.49 -10.82 5.87
C PRO A 532 4.86 -11.26 4.44
N PRO A 533 5.54 -10.40 3.65
CA PRO A 533 6.12 -10.80 2.37
C PRO A 533 7.10 -11.97 2.53
N TYR A 534 7.28 -12.73 1.46
CA TYR A 534 8.20 -13.87 1.48
C TYR A 534 9.68 -13.44 1.53
N CYS A 535 10.20 -13.37 2.75
CA CYS A 535 11.60 -13.21 3.09
C CYS A 535 11.79 -13.82 4.49
N GLU A 536 12.60 -14.87 4.60
CA GLU A 536 12.76 -15.63 5.85
C GLU A 536 13.24 -14.73 6.99
N GLU A 537 14.21 -13.84 6.72
CA GLU A 537 14.71 -12.87 7.69
C GLU A 537 13.61 -11.91 8.17
N LEU A 538 12.72 -11.48 7.27
CA LEU A 538 11.62 -10.58 7.62
C LEU A 538 10.56 -11.30 8.44
N ILE A 539 10.21 -12.54 8.08
CA ILE A 539 9.29 -13.39 8.85
C ILE A 539 9.87 -13.60 10.25
N ASP A 540 11.17 -13.90 10.35
CA ASP A 540 11.84 -14.09 11.62
C ASP A 540 11.82 -12.83 12.50
N ALA A 541 12.19 -11.67 11.93
CA ALA A 541 12.12 -10.38 12.62
C ALA A 541 10.69 -10.02 13.06
N THR A 542 9.70 -10.39 12.25
CA THR A 542 8.27 -10.20 12.55
C THR A 542 7.85 -11.01 13.76
N LEU A 543 8.21 -12.30 13.82
CA LEU A 543 7.87 -13.18 14.94
C LEU A 543 8.56 -12.70 16.23
N GLN A 544 9.83 -12.29 16.16
CA GLN A 544 10.54 -11.69 17.30
C GLN A 544 9.93 -10.37 17.76
N HIS A 545 9.40 -9.56 16.83
CA HIS A 545 8.71 -8.32 17.17
C HIS A 545 7.37 -8.59 17.86
N ILE A 546 6.58 -9.52 17.33
CA ILE A 546 5.31 -9.94 17.94
C ILE A 546 5.53 -10.48 19.35
N ASP A 547 6.52 -11.35 19.55
CA ASP A 547 6.83 -11.93 20.85
C ASP A 547 7.16 -10.85 21.90
N ARG A 548 7.98 -9.85 21.52
CA ARG A 548 8.27 -8.69 22.37
C ARG A 548 7.02 -7.87 22.69
N LEU A 549 6.19 -7.56 21.69
CA LEU A 549 4.96 -6.78 21.91
C LEU A 549 3.97 -7.50 22.84
N LEU A 550 3.82 -8.83 22.68
CA LEU A 550 2.95 -9.65 23.52
C LEU A 550 3.49 -9.80 24.95
N THR A 551 4.81 -9.80 25.12
CA THR A 551 5.49 -9.84 26.41
C THR A 551 5.39 -8.51 27.15
N ASP A 552 5.61 -7.40 26.45
CA ASP A 552 5.69 -6.06 27.04
C ASP A 552 4.31 -5.49 27.41
N SER A 553 3.23 -5.99 26.81
CA SER A 553 1.88 -5.47 27.04
C SER A 553 0.98 -6.39 27.88
N THR A 554 0.31 -5.77 28.85
CA THR A 554 -0.76 -6.38 29.64
C THR A 554 -2.16 -6.10 29.08
N ASP A 555 -2.31 -5.15 28.15
CA ASP A 555 -3.58 -4.85 27.49
C ASP A 555 -3.92 -5.96 26.46
N PRO A 556 -5.19 -6.14 26.05
CA PRO A 556 -5.56 -7.16 25.07
C PRO A 556 -4.81 -6.98 23.74
N LEU A 557 -3.99 -7.97 23.38
CA LEU A 557 -3.17 -7.94 22.18
C LEU A 557 -3.21 -9.29 21.45
N SER A 558 -3.48 -9.27 20.13
CA SER A 558 -3.68 -10.46 19.31
C SER A 558 -3.12 -10.29 17.90
N PHE A 559 -2.29 -11.23 17.47
CA PHE A 559 -1.77 -11.31 16.11
C PHE A 559 -2.20 -12.62 15.46
N ILE A 560 -2.88 -12.53 14.32
CA ILE A 560 -3.25 -13.69 13.50
C ILE A 560 -2.30 -13.72 12.29
N VAL A 561 -1.37 -14.66 12.31
CA VAL A 561 -0.27 -14.76 11.35
C VAL A 561 -0.62 -15.76 10.25
N PHE A 562 -0.43 -15.35 9.00
CA PHE A 562 -0.65 -16.13 7.78
C PHE A 562 0.69 -16.35 7.10
N LEU A 563 1.12 -17.60 6.98
CA LEU A 563 2.38 -17.98 6.33
C LEU A 563 2.13 -19.11 5.35
N GLN A 564 2.75 -19.06 4.18
CA GLN A 564 2.73 -20.19 3.25
C GLN A 564 3.43 -21.41 3.86
N GLU A 565 2.90 -22.60 3.61
CA GLU A 565 3.45 -23.87 4.09
C GLU A 565 4.61 -24.32 3.17
N TRP A 566 5.82 -24.32 3.72
CA TRP A 566 7.04 -24.77 3.03
C TRP A 566 7.48 -26.11 3.62
N LYS A 567 7.42 -27.18 2.83
CA LYS A 567 7.66 -28.55 3.32
C LYS A 567 9.11 -29.03 3.13
N ASP A 568 9.87 -28.45 2.20
CA ASP A 568 11.20 -28.98 1.86
C ASP A 568 12.18 -27.93 1.32
N PRO A 569 13.13 -27.43 2.14
CA PRO A 569 13.15 -27.52 3.60
C PRO A 569 12.14 -26.54 4.23
N PRO A 570 11.62 -26.82 5.44
CA PRO A 570 10.82 -25.85 6.19
C PRO A 570 11.67 -24.62 6.57
N LEU A 571 11.02 -23.46 6.64
CA LEU A 571 11.67 -22.23 7.13
C LEU A 571 12.12 -22.45 8.58
N GLN A 572 13.36 -22.07 8.88
CA GLN A 572 13.99 -22.32 10.19
C GLN A 572 13.25 -21.55 11.29
N CYS A 573 12.74 -20.37 10.97
CA CYS A 573 12.01 -19.50 11.90
C CYS A 573 10.66 -20.06 12.36
N LEU A 574 10.09 -21.08 11.70
CA LEU A 574 8.80 -21.67 12.11
C LEU A 574 8.90 -22.42 13.44
N SER A 575 10.08 -22.92 13.81
CA SER A 575 10.31 -23.50 15.15
C SER A 575 9.91 -22.55 16.28
N LYS A 576 10.14 -21.24 16.11
CA LYS A 576 9.77 -20.19 17.07
C LYS A 576 8.26 -20.08 17.30
N ILE A 577 7.46 -20.41 16.29
CA ILE A 577 6.00 -20.46 16.45
C ILE A 577 5.65 -21.64 17.36
N GLU A 578 6.25 -22.80 17.09
CA GLU A 578 5.94 -24.01 17.84
C GLU A 578 6.27 -23.84 19.33
N ASP A 579 7.39 -23.19 19.62
CA ASP A 579 7.91 -22.92 20.97
C ASP A 579 7.24 -21.71 21.67
N SER A 580 6.45 -20.91 20.95
CA SER A 580 5.86 -19.69 21.52
C SER A 580 4.75 -20.02 22.52
N HIS A 581 4.92 -19.59 23.77
CA HIS A 581 3.90 -19.68 24.82
C HIS A 581 2.66 -18.80 24.56
N PHE A 582 2.73 -17.89 23.59
CA PHE A 582 1.59 -17.11 23.12
C PHE A 582 0.76 -17.82 22.04
N LYS A 583 1.23 -18.94 21.50
CA LYS A 583 0.49 -19.73 20.50
C LYS A 583 -0.78 -20.31 21.13
N ARG A 584 -1.94 -19.90 20.61
CA ARG A 584 -3.27 -20.35 21.10
C ARG A 584 -3.91 -21.40 20.21
N LYS A 585 -3.68 -21.30 18.90
CA LYS A 585 -4.18 -22.24 17.89
C LYS A 585 -3.33 -22.13 16.64
N GLN A 586 -3.28 -23.23 15.90
CA GLN A 586 -2.70 -23.32 14.56
C GLN A 586 -3.63 -24.17 13.70
N VAL A 587 -3.88 -23.73 12.47
CA VAL A 587 -4.58 -24.51 11.44
C VAL A 587 -3.88 -24.33 10.10
N VAL A 588 -4.15 -25.20 9.14
CA VAL A 588 -3.65 -25.10 7.78
C VAL A 588 -4.84 -25.13 6.83
N VAL A 589 -4.91 -24.13 5.95
CA VAL A 589 -5.80 -24.13 4.79
C VAL A 589 -5.01 -24.76 3.64
N MET A 590 -5.48 -25.88 3.09
CA MET A 590 -4.70 -26.66 2.14
C MET A 590 -4.47 -25.91 0.83
N GLY A 591 -3.36 -26.21 0.17
CA GLY A 591 -3.08 -25.70 -1.18
C GLY A 591 -4.18 -26.14 -2.15
N MET A 592 -4.47 -25.28 -3.14
CA MET A 592 -5.56 -25.39 -4.10
C MET A 592 -6.99 -25.28 -3.52
N GLU A 593 -7.15 -25.18 -2.20
CA GLU A 593 -8.44 -25.06 -1.51
C GLU A 593 -8.75 -23.62 -1.04
N HIS A 594 -7.98 -22.63 -1.48
CA HIS A 594 -8.23 -21.22 -1.16
C HIS A 594 -7.65 -20.28 -2.22
N GLU A 595 -8.09 -19.02 -2.17
CA GLU A 595 -7.68 -17.95 -3.09
C GLU A 595 -6.99 -16.80 -2.35
N TYR A 596 -6.14 -16.07 -3.06
CA TYR A 596 -5.59 -14.78 -2.66
C TYR A 596 -5.94 -13.72 -3.70
N ARG A 597 -5.81 -12.45 -3.31
CA ARG A 597 -5.90 -11.29 -4.19
C ARG A 597 -4.51 -10.83 -4.58
N HIS A 598 -4.27 -10.58 -5.86
CA HIS A 598 -2.99 -10.13 -6.38
C HIS A 598 -2.59 -8.76 -5.83
N GLY A 599 -1.31 -8.56 -5.48
CA GLY A 599 -0.81 -7.26 -5.01
C GLY A 599 -0.93 -6.11 -6.03
N LEU A 600 -1.11 -6.41 -7.33
CA LEU A 600 -1.30 -5.44 -8.41
C LEU A 600 -2.78 -5.20 -8.76
N GLN A 601 -3.71 -5.56 -7.88
CA GLN A 601 -5.16 -5.38 -8.06
C GLN A 601 -5.62 -3.95 -8.44
N HIS A 602 -4.74 -2.95 -8.31
CA HIS A 602 -4.97 -1.57 -8.71
C HIS A 602 -4.80 -1.30 -10.21
N CYS A 603 -4.17 -2.18 -10.97
CA CYS A 603 -3.87 -1.95 -12.40
C CYS A 603 -4.05 -3.18 -13.31
N ILE A 604 -4.28 -4.38 -12.76
CA ILE A 604 -4.56 -5.59 -13.56
C ILE A 604 -6.07 -5.77 -13.82
N PRO A 605 -6.46 -6.55 -14.84
CA PRO A 605 -7.86 -6.86 -15.12
C PRO A 605 -8.56 -7.55 -13.94
N ARG A 606 -9.84 -7.24 -13.72
CA ARG A 606 -10.64 -7.82 -12.61
C ARG A 606 -10.68 -9.36 -12.63
N SER A 607 -10.62 -9.97 -13.81
CA SER A 607 -10.60 -11.44 -13.96
C SER A 607 -9.37 -12.10 -13.35
N ASP A 608 -8.26 -11.36 -13.24
CA ASP A 608 -6.95 -11.88 -12.88
C ASP A 608 -6.57 -11.51 -11.44
N VAL A 609 -7.43 -10.76 -10.76
CA VAL A 609 -7.19 -10.29 -9.38
C VAL A 609 -7.17 -11.45 -8.40
N ASN A 610 -8.07 -12.42 -8.55
CA ASN A 610 -8.16 -13.57 -7.66
C ASN A 610 -7.44 -14.76 -8.27
N PHE A 611 -6.53 -15.37 -7.52
CA PHE A 611 -5.80 -16.55 -7.94
C PHE A 611 -5.81 -17.62 -6.85
N LYS A 612 -5.83 -18.90 -7.25
CA LYS A 612 -5.75 -20.02 -6.31
C LYS A 612 -4.33 -20.16 -5.79
N SER A 613 -4.17 -20.28 -4.48
CA SER A 613 -2.86 -20.57 -3.90
C SER A 613 -2.49 -22.02 -4.18
N ILE A 614 -1.30 -22.26 -4.73
CA ILE A 614 -0.77 -23.61 -4.92
C ILE A 614 -0.21 -24.20 -3.60
N HIS A 615 0.17 -23.32 -2.67
CA HIS A 615 0.73 -23.68 -1.37
C HIS A 615 -0.35 -23.65 -0.29
N GLY A 616 -0.21 -24.49 0.74
CA GLY A 616 -1.02 -24.36 1.94
C GLY A 616 -0.74 -23.04 2.66
N THR A 617 -1.72 -22.54 3.40
CA THR A 617 -1.56 -21.35 4.25
C THR A 617 -1.75 -21.76 5.71
N MET A 618 -0.68 -21.67 6.47
CA MET A 618 -0.68 -21.84 7.91
C MET A 618 -1.22 -20.56 8.57
N VAL A 619 -2.22 -20.73 9.44
CA VAL A 619 -2.83 -19.65 10.22
C VAL A 619 -2.56 -19.90 11.70
N VAL A 620 -1.95 -18.92 12.37
CA VAL A 620 -1.49 -19.03 13.76
C VAL A 620 -2.01 -17.86 14.58
N TRP A 621 -2.62 -18.16 15.73
CA TRP A 621 -3.06 -17.14 16.69
C TRP A 621 -2.02 -16.99 17.79
N LEU A 622 -1.32 -15.85 17.81
CA LEU A 622 -0.39 -15.45 18.86
C LEU A 622 -1.04 -14.36 19.72
N GLN A 623 -1.35 -14.67 20.97
CA GLN A 623 -2.14 -13.78 21.85
C GLN A 623 -1.63 -13.81 23.28
N ASN A 624 -1.53 -12.63 23.91
CA ASN A 624 -1.32 -12.55 25.36
C ASN A 624 -2.61 -12.97 26.08
N ASN A 625 -2.57 -13.12 27.41
CA ASN A 625 -3.70 -13.67 28.16
C ASN A 625 -4.97 -12.81 28.00
N ALA A 626 -4.84 -11.49 28.04
CA ALA A 626 -5.96 -10.56 27.85
C ALA A 626 -6.52 -10.61 26.41
N GLY A 627 -5.64 -10.73 25.40
CA GLY A 627 -6.02 -10.90 24.01
C GLY A 627 -6.77 -12.21 23.76
N PHE A 628 -6.30 -13.31 24.36
CA PHE A 628 -6.95 -14.62 24.26
C PHE A 628 -8.33 -14.63 24.92
N GLN A 629 -8.50 -14.00 26.08
CA GLN A 629 -9.81 -13.87 26.72
C GLN A 629 -10.82 -13.12 25.84
N ARG A 630 -10.36 -12.10 25.09
CA ARG A 630 -11.22 -11.27 24.24
C ARG A 630 -11.49 -11.88 22.86
N TRP A 631 -10.46 -12.37 22.21
CA TRP A 631 -10.45 -12.78 20.80
C TRP A 631 -9.96 -14.22 20.60
N GLY A 632 -10.12 -15.07 21.62
CA GLY A 632 -9.66 -16.46 21.58
C GLY A 632 -10.22 -17.24 20.39
N PRO A 633 -9.41 -18.10 19.74
CA PRO A 633 -9.82 -18.95 18.64
C PRO A 633 -10.65 -20.16 19.11
N THR A 634 -11.91 -19.91 19.42
CA THR A 634 -12.91 -20.98 19.66
C THR A 634 -13.16 -21.75 18.36
N GLU A 635 -13.62 -22.99 18.47
CA GLU A 635 -13.91 -23.86 17.31
C GLU A 635 -14.83 -23.16 16.31
N THR A 636 -15.96 -22.60 16.76
CA THR A 636 -16.89 -21.85 15.90
C THR A 636 -16.25 -20.69 15.14
N ARG A 637 -15.33 -19.94 15.77
CA ARG A 637 -14.65 -18.81 15.13
C ARG A 637 -13.62 -19.29 14.11
N VAL A 638 -12.94 -20.40 14.40
CA VAL A 638 -11.96 -21.02 13.49
C VAL A 638 -12.67 -21.64 12.28
N ASP A 639 -13.78 -22.34 12.49
CA ASP A 639 -14.58 -22.93 11.41
C ASP A 639 -15.15 -21.85 10.48
N ALA A 640 -15.63 -20.73 11.04
CA ALA A 640 -16.06 -19.58 10.24
C ALA A 640 -14.93 -19.02 9.36
N LEU A 641 -13.70 -18.98 9.88
CA LEU A 641 -12.54 -18.54 9.08
C LEU A 641 -12.21 -19.54 7.97
N LEU A 642 -12.19 -20.84 8.26
CA LEU A 642 -11.94 -21.88 7.25
C LEU A 642 -13.02 -21.86 6.15
N GLU A 643 -14.27 -21.61 6.52
CA GLU A 643 -15.38 -21.44 5.59
C GLU A 643 -15.22 -20.20 4.72
N ALA A 644 -14.72 -19.09 5.27
CA ALA A 644 -14.45 -17.86 4.53
C ALA A 644 -13.33 -18.02 3.48
N PHE A 645 -12.39 -18.94 3.70
CA PHE A 645 -11.32 -19.25 2.75
C PHE A 645 -11.78 -20.05 1.52
N ARG A 646 -12.98 -20.67 1.55
CA ARG A 646 -13.44 -21.52 0.46
C ARG A 646 -13.46 -20.73 -0.88
N PRO A 647 -12.96 -21.30 -1.98
CA PRO A 647 -12.91 -20.60 -3.26
C PRO A 647 -14.31 -20.22 -3.74
N GLY A 648 -14.44 -19.04 -4.34
CA GLY A 648 -15.72 -18.53 -4.84
C GLY A 648 -16.58 -17.77 -3.84
N ARG A 649 -16.29 -17.82 -2.52
CA ARG A 649 -17.02 -17.05 -1.51
C ARG A 649 -17.00 -15.54 -1.76
N GLU A 650 -15.87 -15.01 -2.21
CA GLU A 650 -15.78 -13.60 -2.58
C GLU A 650 -16.62 -13.28 -3.84
N ARG A 651 -16.75 -14.22 -4.79
CA ARG A 651 -17.63 -14.04 -5.94
C ARG A 651 -19.11 -14.06 -5.55
N GLU A 652 -19.48 -14.85 -4.54
CA GLU A 652 -20.83 -14.85 -3.95
C GLU A 652 -21.12 -13.51 -3.27
N ARG A 653 -20.18 -13.02 -2.45
CA ARG A 653 -20.25 -11.69 -1.84
C ARG A 653 -20.48 -10.59 -2.88
N ASP A 654 -19.67 -10.58 -3.95
CA ASP A 654 -19.75 -9.59 -5.02
C ASP A 654 -21.07 -9.62 -5.79
N LYS A 655 -21.82 -10.75 -5.78
CA LYS A 655 -23.17 -10.83 -6.37
C LYS A 655 -24.25 -10.26 -5.46
N VAL A 656 -24.06 -10.37 -4.14
CA VAL A 656 -25.04 -9.94 -3.12
C VAL A 656 -24.95 -8.45 -2.86
N VAL A 657 -23.77 -7.83 -3.02
CA VAL A 657 -23.60 -6.36 -2.99
C VAL A 657 -24.18 -5.79 -4.29
N PRO A 658 -25.39 -5.19 -4.30
CA PRO A 658 -25.97 -4.67 -5.53
C PRO A 658 -25.18 -3.42 -5.94
N ALA A 659 -25.03 -3.20 -7.25
CA ALA A 659 -24.71 -1.90 -7.81
C ALA A 659 -25.79 -0.89 -7.36
N SER A 660 -25.62 -0.24 -6.22
CA SER A 660 -26.55 0.77 -5.70
C SER A 660 -26.40 2.12 -6.40
N THR A 661 -26.33 2.10 -7.73
CA THR A 661 -26.42 3.25 -8.63
C THR A 661 -27.09 2.80 -9.93
N GLY A 662 -28.43 2.73 -9.90
CA GLY A 662 -29.22 2.43 -11.09
C GLY A 662 -30.71 2.38 -10.80
N THR A 663 -31.38 3.53 -10.96
CA THR A 663 -32.83 3.69 -11.23
C THR A 663 -33.80 2.82 -10.42
N ALA A 664 -34.40 3.45 -9.41
CA ALA A 664 -35.69 3.02 -8.88
C ALA A 664 -36.72 3.00 -10.03
N THR A 665 -37.15 1.81 -10.45
CA THR A 665 -38.41 1.64 -11.16
C THR A 665 -39.39 1.02 -10.18
N ALA A 666 -40.44 1.78 -9.88
CA ALA A 666 -41.56 1.34 -9.08
C ALA A 666 -42.23 0.15 -9.75
N SER A 667 -42.45 -0.93 -9.01
CA SER A 667 -43.45 -1.93 -9.34
C SER A 667 -44.30 -2.23 -8.10
N SER A 668 -45.60 -2.24 -8.34
CA SER A 668 -46.73 -2.26 -7.43
C SER A 668 -46.86 -3.56 -6.63
N PRO A 669 -47.61 -3.54 -5.50
CA PRO A 669 -47.78 -4.72 -4.64
C PRO A 669 -48.83 -5.69 -5.22
N PRO A 670 -48.68 -7.02 -5.05
CA PRO A 670 -49.78 -7.95 -5.31
C PRO A 670 -50.69 -8.09 -4.08
N GLU A 671 -51.98 -8.14 -4.37
CA GLU A 671 -53.13 -8.27 -3.46
C GLU A 671 -53.10 -9.55 -2.60
N ALA A 672 -53.69 -9.43 -1.40
CA ALA A 672 -54.02 -10.54 -0.52
C ALA A 672 -55.34 -11.20 -0.93
N PRO A 673 -55.51 -12.53 -0.78
CA PRO A 673 -56.84 -13.13 -0.71
C PRO A 673 -57.22 -13.46 0.73
N ALA A 674 -58.43 -13.07 1.10
CA ALA A 674 -59.08 -13.38 2.37
C ALA A 674 -59.90 -14.69 2.29
N ASN A 675 -59.79 -15.47 3.37
CA ASN A 675 -60.76 -16.41 3.98
C ASN A 675 -61.54 -17.44 3.15
N SER A 676 -61.40 -18.72 3.52
CA SER A 676 -62.54 -19.55 3.98
C SER A 676 -62.08 -20.89 4.60
N GLU A 677 -62.54 -21.14 5.83
CA GLU A 677 -62.77 -22.45 6.45
C GLU A 677 -64.30 -22.71 6.46
N PRO A 678 -64.87 -23.88 6.87
CA PRO A 678 -64.27 -25.18 7.24
C PRO A 678 -64.99 -26.41 6.62
N GLY A 679 -64.48 -27.65 6.82
CA GLY A 679 -65.31 -28.87 6.67
C GLY A 679 -64.61 -30.23 6.50
N SER A 680 -64.31 -30.91 7.61
CA SER A 680 -64.41 -32.36 7.89
C SER A 680 -64.41 -33.40 6.74
N THR A 681 -63.45 -34.34 6.74
CA THR A 681 -63.64 -35.82 6.97
C THR A 681 -62.33 -36.60 6.85
N THR A 682 -62.18 -37.66 7.65
CA THR A 682 -61.01 -38.55 7.84
C THR A 682 -61.06 -39.79 6.90
N PRO A 683 -60.25 -40.87 7.06
CA PRO A 683 -58.91 -41.08 6.49
C PRO A 683 -58.80 -42.39 5.67
N LYS A 684 -57.67 -42.66 4.98
CA LYS A 684 -57.20 -44.02 4.63
C LYS A 684 -55.76 -44.07 4.09
N THR A 685 -54.88 -44.77 4.80
CA THR A 685 -53.59 -45.38 4.36
C THR A 685 -53.86 -46.78 3.76
N PRO A 686 -52.89 -47.62 3.32
CA PRO A 686 -51.50 -47.43 2.82
C PRO A 686 -51.16 -48.31 1.56
N GLN A 687 -49.97 -48.17 0.95
CA GLN A 687 -49.15 -49.23 0.30
C GLN A 687 -47.90 -48.59 -0.38
N GLN A 688 -46.67 -48.68 0.17
CA GLN A 688 -45.63 -49.73 0.00
C GLN A 688 -45.22 -50.09 -1.45
N THR A 689 -44.04 -49.57 -1.86
CA THR A 689 -42.85 -50.20 -2.53
C THR A 689 -43.03 -51.10 -3.78
N PRO A 690 -42.08 -51.18 -4.74
CA PRO A 690 -40.64 -51.46 -4.50
C PRO A 690 -39.64 -50.80 -5.50
N PRO A 691 -38.31 -51.09 -5.38
CA PRO A 691 -37.21 -50.26 -5.91
C PRO A 691 -36.50 -50.88 -7.13
N VAL A 692 -35.65 -50.07 -7.79
CA VAL A 692 -34.24 -50.40 -8.17
C VAL A 692 -33.43 -49.10 -8.12
#